data_AF-A0A7V1DMV8-F1
#
_entry.id   AF-A0A7V1DMV8-F1
#
_cell.length_a   1.000
_cell.length_b   1.000
_cell.length_c   1.000
_cell.angle_alpha   90.00
_cell.angle_beta   90.00
_cell.angle_gamma   90.00
#
_symmetry.space_group_name_H-M   'P 1'
#
loop_
_entity.id
_entity.type
_entity.pdbx_description
1 polymer ?
#
loop_
_entity_poly.entity_id
_entity_poly.type
_entity_poly.pdbx_seq_one_letter_code
_entity_poly.pdbx_strand_id
1 'polypeptide(L)'
;MRDRNLANVAASVHQRLINRSRETGEDFQFLLQRYAAERFLYRLGVSSHRHRFVLKGAMLFALWGGSVYRATRDLDFTGYGDSSDEAVRQCFREICAQPVEDDGLEFDTSTIRVEPILDEAEYNGVRVRFEARLGSARIPMQVDVGFGNAIEPVARDEEYPTLLGGPRPWIRTYPVEAVVAEKLHAIHRFGETNSRLKDFYDLYVLSEQFEFYAQLLQRAVAATFERRGTPIVSTLPAGLQPRFFADDARAGQWRAYLSRNGLPGAPADLQAIGERLRAFLGPIWDGIAKGSLANGTWHRGNGWSSGETSSGAGTVPRAAVECIPQVSAPHVSAGGGPPAATPSSPIEATATSRLGRFKRYPAYKDSGVEWLGAIPAHWEIVRLKRVCTLAYGEALPGEARGDGDIEVYGSNGPVGTHGQANTLAPCLVIGRKGSFGKVNFSYSPVFAIDTTFFVDRRFTKADIRWLYYVLIDARLDRATKDSAVPGLDREDAYAREVCLCPSSEQRAIAAFLDRETAKIDALVEKKERLIALLQEKRTALISHAVTKGLDPTAPMKDSGVEWLGEIPAHWEVMALKRLGDFQAGAGFPHEEQGWGDEELPFYKVSDTNLEGNETFMVNHNNSISRESAARLGAFIFPPETIVFAKVGAALLLNKRRILTRESCIDNNMMGFMRKGCDLKWAYYWMCGLDLGALANPGAVPSVNEGQLRSIPVPVPPENEQRAIAAFLDRERAKIDALIAKVREAIERLKEYRTALISAAVTGKIDVREPVSA
;
A
#
# COMPACT_ATOMS: atom_id res chain seq x y z
N MET A 1 -12.78 6.31 61.40
CA MET A 1 -13.37 5.38 60.40
C MET A 1 -13.95 6.25 59.29
N ARG A 2 -13.11 6.71 58.36
CA ARG A 2 -12.86 6.13 57.01
C ARG A 2 -14.11 6.13 56.12
N ASP A 3 -14.20 7.23 55.36
CA ASP A 3 -14.71 7.43 54.00
C ASP A 3 -15.85 6.54 53.48
N ARG A 4 -17.05 7.14 53.51
CA ARG A 4 -18.06 6.98 52.46
C ARG A 4 -17.79 8.02 51.36
N ASN A 5 -17.89 7.59 50.10
CA ASN A 5 -17.83 8.34 48.82
C ASN A 5 -16.51 8.29 48.04
N LEU A 6 -16.21 7.14 47.43
CA LEU A 6 -15.67 7.14 46.07
C LEU A 6 -16.88 7.05 45.13
N ALA A 7 -17.23 8.16 44.49
CA ALA A 7 -18.27 8.18 43.46
C ALA A 7 -17.82 7.26 42.30
N ASN A 8 -18.65 6.28 41.92
CA ASN A 8 -18.38 5.45 40.74
C ASN A 8 -18.50 6.33 39.48
N VAL A 9 -17.38 6.86 39.00
CA VAL A 9 -17.31 7.78 37.85
C VAL A 9 -17.91 7.14 36.60
N ALA A 10 -17.63 5.86 36.36
CA ALA A 10 -18.20 5.11 35.25
C ALA A 10 -19.74 5.09 35.28
N ALA A 11 -20.35 4.87 36.45
CA ALA A 11 -21.80 4.89 36.61
C ALA A 11 -22.38 6.30 36.37
N SER A 12 -21.68 7.35 36.83
CA SER A 12 -22.06 8.75 36.60
C SER A 12 -22.04 9.09 35.10
N VAL A 13 -20.94 8.76 34.41
CA VAL A 13 -20.79 8.97 32.96
C VAL A 13 -21.86 8.21 32.19
N HIS A 14 -22.10 6.94 32.51
CA HIS A 14 -23.14 6.13 31.88
C HIS A 14 -24.54 6.77 32.02
N GLN A 15 -24.89 7.25 33.22
CA GLN A 15 -26.17 7.93 33.45
C GLN A 15 -26.28 9.25 32.67
N ARG A 16 -25.19 10.02 32.57
CA ARG A 16 -25.15 11.27 31.80
C ARG A 16 -25.33 11.01 30.29
N LEU A 17 -24.78 9.92 29.76
CA LEU A 17 -25.01 9.51 28.37
C LEU A 17 -26.47 9.08 28.13
N ILE A 18 -27.11 8.38 29.09
CA ILE A 18 -28.55 8.04 29.00
C ILE A 18 -29.39 9.32 28.98
N ASN A 19 -29.11 10.27 29.87
CA ASN A 19 -29.86 11.53 29.93
C ASN A 19 -29.73 12.29 28.61
N ARG A 20 -28.51 12.39 28.08
CA ARG A 20 -28.26 13.02 26.78
C ARG A 20 -28.99 12.33 25.63
N SER A 21 -28.97 10.99 25.57
CA SER A 21 -29.73 10.22 24.56
C SER A 21 -31.22 10.55 24.57
N ARG A 22 -31.81 10.72 25.77
CA ARG A 22 -33.22 11.11 25.92
C ARG A 22 -33.48 12.57 25.52
N GLU A 23 -32.54 13.47 25.82
CA GLU A 23 -32.65 14.90 25.50
C GLU A 23 -32.48 15.19 24.01
N THR A 24 -31.51 14.54 23.35
CA THR A 24 -31.17 14.79 21.94
C THR A 24 -31.87 13.83 20.96
N GLY A 25 -32.42 12.72 21.46
CA GLY A 25 -32.98 11.65 20.63
C GLY A 25 -31.92 10.81 19.92
N GLU A 26 -30.63 11.01 20.21
CA GLU A 26 -29.53 10.23 19.64
C GLU A 26 -29.49 8.81 20.22
N ASP A 27 -29.11 7.83 19.39
CA ASP A 27 -28.94 6.44 19.83
C ASP A 27 -27.90 6.32 20.95
N PHE A 28 -28.26 5.63 22.03
CA PHE A 28 -27.40 5.50 23.21
C PHE A 28 -26.09 4.75 22.91
N GLN A 29 -26.13 3.71 22.06
CA GLN A 29 -24.93 2.96 21.69
C GLN A 29 -23.96 3.83 20.88
N PHE A 30 -24.48 4.68 20.00
CA PHE A 30 -23.70 5.67 19.28
C PHE A 30 -23.05 6.70 20.21
N LEU A 31 -23.79 7.24 21.19
CA LEU A 31 -23.24 8.16 22.19
C LEU A 31 -22.14 7.51 23.05
N LEU A 32 -22.32 6.23 23.39
CA LEU A 32 -21.34 5.44 24.12
C LEU A 32 -20.04 5.25 23.33
N GLN A 33 -20.15 4.89 22.04
CA GLN A 33 -19.00 4.78 21.13
C GLN A 33 -18.29 6.12 20.92
N ARG A 34 -19.06 7.21 20.72
CA ARG A 34 -18.51 8.56 20.54
C ARG A 34 -17.75 9.02 21.80
N TYR A 35 -18.29 8.75 22.99
CA TYR A 35 -17.59 9.05 24.24
C TYR A 35 -16.28 8.26 24.37
N ALA A 36 -16.28 6.98 24.03
CA ALA A 36 -15.06 6.16 24.02
C ALA A 36 -14.02 6.67 23.02
N ALA A 37 -14.43 7.02 21.80
CA ALA A 37 -13.55 7.60 20.80
C ALA A 37 -12.95 8.95 21.26
N GLU A 38 -13.76 9.81 21.86
CA GLU A 38 -13.30 11.10 22.41
C GLU A 38 -12.27 10.92 23.53
N ARG A 39 -12.49 9.98 24.45
CA ARG A 39 -11.56 9.68 25.55
C ARG A 39 -10.28 8.99 25.05
N PHE A 40 -10.35 8.23 23.96
CA PHE A 40 -9.17 7.75 23.25
C PHE A 40 -8.39 8.91 22.61
N LEU A 41 -9.06 9.83 21.92
CA LEU A 41 -8.43 11.03 21.34
C LEU A 41 -7.77 11.89 22.41
N TYR A 42 -8.38 12.01 23.59
CA TYR A 42 -7.78 12.74 24.71
C TYR A 42 -6.45 12.11 25.13
N ARG A 43 -6.45 10.79 25.36
CA ARG A 43 -5.22 10.04 25.68
C ARG A 43 -4.17 10.15 24.58
N LEU A 44 -4.57 10.09 23.31
CA LEU A 44 -3.67 10.35 22.18
C LEU A 44 -3.06 11.76 22.25
N GLY A 45 -3.88 12.78 22.50
CA GLY A 45 -3.46 14.17 22.55
C GLY A 45 -2.49 14.50 23.68
N VAL A 46 -2.55 13.78 24.81
CA VAL A 46 -1.60 13.94 25.92
C VAL A 46 -0.43 12.94 25.90
N SER A 47 -0.43 11.98 24.96
CA SER A 47 0.65 11.00 24.79
C SER A 47 1.80 11.55 23.95
N SER A 48 2.97 10.90 24.03
CA SER A 48 4.11 11.15 23.13
C SER A 48 3.79 10.85 21.65
N HIS A 49 2.73 10.09 21.39
CA HIS A 49 2.31 9.68 20.04
C HIS A 49 1.38 10.68 19.35
N ARG A 50 1.02 11.80 20.00
CA ARG A 50 0.14 12.84 19.45
C ARG A 50 0.47 13.21 18.01
N HIS A 51 1.75 13.41 17.75
CA HIS A 51 2.26 13.88 16.46
C HIS A 51 2.34 12.78 15.40
N ARG A 52 2.29 11.51 15.82
CA ARG A 52 2.33 10.35 14.95
C ARG A 52 1.05 10.18 14.14
N PHE A 53 -0.08 10.67 14.62
CA PHE A 53 -1.38 10.49 13.96
C PHE A 53 -2.08 11.82 13.70
N VAL A 54 -2.67 11.93 12.51
CA VAL A 54 -3.53 13.05 12.12
C VAL A 54 -4.93 12.52 11.92
N LEU A 55 -5.88 13.01 12.72
CA LEU A 55 -7.28 12.61 12.64
C LEU A 55 -7.85 13.03 11.28
N LYS A 56 -8.55 12.09 10.65
CA LYS A 56 -9.28 12.30 9.39
C LYS A 56 -10.66 11.67 9.45
N GLY A 57 -11.35 11.68 8.31
CA GLY A 57 -12.64 11.02 8.17
C GLY A 57 -13.78 11.74 8.89
N ALA A 58 -14.81 10.98 9.25
CA ALA A 58 -16.10 11.54 9.67
C ALA A 58 -16.07 12.22 11.05
N MET A 59 -15.09 11.88 11.89
CA MET A 59 -14.96 12.46 13.22
C MET A 59 -14.61 13.96 13.19
N LEU A 60 -14.05 14.46 12.08
CA LEU A 60 -13.78 15.88 11.89
C LEU A 60 -15.04 16.74 11.81
N PHE A 61 -16.17 16.18 11.39
CA PHE A 61 -17.42 16.95 11.34
C PHE A 61 -17.91 17.39 12.73
N ALA A 62 -17.58 16.65 13.78
CA ALA A 62 -17.89 17.08 15.15
C ALA A 62 -17.16 18.36 15.53
N LEU A 63 -15.91 18.51 15.08
CA LEU A 63 -15.04 19.66 15.32
C LEU A 63 -15.60 20.93 14.67
N TRP A 64 -16.08 20.81 13.44
CA TRP A 64 -16.51 21.99 12.66
C TRP A 64 -17.99 22.35 12.82
N GLY A 65 -18.85 21.39 13.17
CA GLY A 65 -20.31 21.58 13.23
C GLY A 65 -20.94 21.39 14.61
N GLY A 66 -20.18 21.04 15.65
CA GLY A 66 -20.69 20.76 17.00
C GLY A 66 -21.49 19.45 17.16
N SER A 67 -21.92 18.83 16.06
CA SER A 67 -22.56 17.51 16.00
C SER A 67 -21.96 16.65 14.89
N VAL A 68 -21.90 15.34 15.10
CA VAL A 68 -21.50 14.39 14.06
C VAL A 68 -22.68 14.23 13.09
N TYR A 69 -22.60 14.80 11.89
CA TYR A 69 -23.72 14.80 10.92
C TYR A 69 -24.16 13.39 10.47
N ARG A 70 -23.28 12.38 10.59
CA ARG A 70 -23.61 10.97 10.35
C ARG A 70 -22.84 10.05 11.29
N ALA A 71 -23.51 9.08 11.90
CA ALA A 71 -22.85 8.16 12.83
C ALA A 71 -21.61 7.49 12.21
N THR A 72 -20.47 7.61 12.87
CA THR A 72 -19.24 6.86 12.56
C THR A 72 -18.85 6.07 13.79
N ARG A 73 -18.61 4.77 13.59
CA ARG A 73 -18.19 3.85 14.66
C ARG A 73 -16.67 3.65 14.68
N ASP A 74 -16.02 4.13 13.62
CA ASP A 74 -14.59 3.96 13.37
C ASP A 74 -13.89 5.32 13.49
N LEU A 75 -12.65 5.30 13.97
CA LEU A 75 -11.71 6.42 13.91
C LEU A 75 -10.78 6.24 12.72
N ASP A 76 -10.60 7.27 11.90
CA ASP A 76 -9.68 7.25 10.77
C ASP A 76 -8.49 8.17 11.05
N PHE A 77 -7.27 7.69 10.83
CA PHE A 77 -6.05 8.48 10.96
C PHE A 77 -5.16 8.38 9.73
N THR A 78 -4.33 9.40 9.54
CA THR A 78 -3.06 9.24 8.83
C THR A 78 -1.93 9.07 9.83
N GLY A 79 -1.18 7.99 9.69
CA GLY A 79 0.00 7.69 10.51
C GLY A 79 1.30 8.14 9.86
N TYR A 80 2.27 8.52 10.70
CA TYR A 80 3.67 8.76 10.36
C TYR A 80 4.59 7.78 11.12
N GLY A 81 5.80 7.58 10.61
CA GLY A 81 6.78 6.66 11.21
C GLY A 81 6.55 5.19 10.84
N ASP A 82 7.09 4.27 11.65
CA ASP A 82 7.07 2.83 11.36
C ASP A 82 5.65 2.24 11.29
N SER A 83 5.22 1.80 10.12
CA SER A 83 3.89 1.20 9.90
C SER A 83 3.82 -0.30 10.23
N SER A 84 4.85 -0.89 10.86
CA SER A 84 4.83 -2.30 11.23
C SER A 84 3.74 -2.61 12.27
N ASP A 85 3.14 -3.79 12.17
CA ASP A 85 2.07 -4.24 13.08
C ASP A 85 2.49 -4.13 14.54
N GLU A 86 3.75 -4.45 14.86
CA GLU A 86 4.26 -4.39 16.23
C GLU A 86 4.44 -2.94 16.72
N ALA A 87 4.98 -2.04 15.88
CA ALA A 87 5.12 -0.63 16.24
C ALA A 87 3.76 0.04 16.46
N VAL A 88 2.79 -0.23 15.59
CA VAL A 88 1.42 0.28 15.73
C VAL A 88 0.75 -0.31 16.98
N ARG A 89 0.88 -1.62 17.21
CA ARG A 89 0.33 -2.26 18.41
C ARG A 89 0.89 -1.66 19.69
N GLN A 90 2.20 -1.46 19.76
CA GLN A 90 2.86 -0.89 20.92
C GLN A 90 2.42 0.57 21.16
N CYS A 91 2.37 1.36 20.11
CA CYS A 91 1.87 2.73 20.16
C CYS A 91 0.44 2.81 20.72
N PHE A 92 -0.47 1.96 20.25
CA PHE A 92 -1.85 1.92 20.75
C PHE A 92 -1.94 1.44 22.20
N ARG A 93 -1.08 0.51 22.64
CA ARG A 93 -0.98 0.12 24.06
C ARG A 93 -0.59 1.30 24.93
N GLU A 94 0.41 2.07 24.51
CA GLU A 94 0.89 3.25 25.25
C GLU A 94 -0.16 4.36 25.31
N ILE A 95 -0.86 4.63 24.20
CA ILE A 95 -2.00 5.57 24.18
C ILE A 95 -3.09 5.11 25.15
N CYS A 96 -3.50 3.84 25.06
CA CYS A 96 -4.57 3.30 25.92
C CYS A 96 -4.19 3.31 27.42
N ALA A 97 -2.90 3.13 27.74
CA ALA A 97 -2.37 3.13 29.10
C ALA A 97 -2.03 4.51 29.65
N GLN A 98 -2.20 5.58 28.85
CA GLN A 98 -1.84 6.93 29.24
C GLN A 98 -2.58 7.35 30.53
N PRO A 99 -1.86 7.77 31.60
CA PRO A 99 -2.50 8.21 32.82
C PRO A 99 -3.28 9.50 32.58
N VAL A 100 -4.56 9.48 32.94
CA VAL A 100 -5.49 10.60 32.84
C VAL A 100 -6.33 10.68 34.11
N GLU A 101 -7.00 11.82 34.32
CA GLU A 101 -8.07 11.90 35.33
C GLU A 101 -9.14 10.85 35.05
N ASP A 102 -9.69 10.23 36.10
CA ASP A 102 -10.70 9.17 35.98
C ASP A 102 -11.90 9.68 35.17
N ASP A 103 -12.02 9.16 33.95
CA ASP A 103 -13.09 9.44 33.00
C ASP A 103 -14.08 8.28 32.86
N GLY A 104 -13.96 7.29 33.76
CA GLY A 104 -14.77 6.08 33.82
C GLY A 104 -14.46 5.04 32.74
N LEU A 105 -13.51 5.29 31.83
CA LEU A 105 -13.18 4.40 30.72
C LEU A 105 -11.88 3.64 30.95
N GLU A 106 -11.96 2.32 30.77
CA GLU A 106 -10.81 1.41 30.76
C GLU A 106 -10.61 0.83 29.37
N PHE A 107 -9.43 0.98 28.78
CA PHE A 107 -9.08 0.37 27.50
C PHE A 107 -8.32 -0.95 27.73
N ASP A 108 -8.86 -2.06 27.24
CA ASP A 108 -8.29 -3.39 27.43
C ASP A 108 -7.16 -3.64 26.43
N THR A 109 -5.93 -3.29 26.83
CA THR A 109 -4.73 -3.40 25.99
C THR A 109 -4.41 -4.83 25.56
N SER A 110 -4.92 -5.84 26.28
CA SER A 110 -4.73 -7.26 25.92
C SER A 110 -5.53 -7.67 24.68
N THR A 111 -6.57 -6.90 24.34
CA THR A 111 -7.45 -7.17 23.20
C THR A 111 -6.99 -6.51 21.90
N ILE A 112 -5.92 -5.70 21.92
CA ILE A 112 -5.43 -4.98 20.75
C ILE A 112 -4.95 -5.95 19.67
N ARG A 113 -5.63 -5.93 18.52
CA ARG A 113 -5.27 -6.63 17.29
C ARG A 113 -5.02 -5.62 16.19
N VAL A 114 -3.96 -5.84 15.44
CA VAL A 114 -3.60 -5.04 14.26
C VAL A 114 -3.74 -5.97 13.06
N GLU A 115 -4.53 -5.55 12.08
CA GLU A 115 -4.84 -6.28 10.87
C GLU A 115 -4.52 -5.36 9.67
N PRO A 116 -3.93 -5.85 8.57
CA PRO A 116 -3.74 -5.03 7.38
C PRO A 116 -5.09 -4.62 6.79
N ILE A 117 -5.23 -3.35 6.38
CA ILE A 117 -6.38 -2.88 5.62
C ILE A 117 -6.19 -3.34 4.18
N LEU A 118 -7.02 -4.30 3.74
CA LEU A 118 -7.09 -4.75 2.35
C LEU A 118 -7.77 -3.72 1.41
N ASP A 119 -8.11 -2.53 1.91
CA ASP A 119 -8.57 -1.41 1.10
C ASP A 119 -7.36 -0.75 0.42
N GLU A 120 -7.21 -1.05 -0.86
CA GLU A 120 -6.17 -0.62 -1.81
C GLU A 120 -6.00 0.93 -1.96
N ALA A 121 -6.62 1.75 -1.10
CA ALA A 121 -6.56 3.21 -1.08
C ALA A 121 -5.57 3.77 -0.04
N GLU A 122 -5.20 2.98 0.97
CA GLU A 122 -4.24 3.37 2.00
C GLU A 122 -2.99 2.50 1.88
N TYR A 123 -1.93 3.06 1.30
CA TYR A 123 -0.63 2.41 1.23
C TYR A 123 -0.19 2.03 2.65
N ASN A 124 0.11 0.75 2.90
CA ASN A 124 0.44 0.22 4.22
C ASN A 124 -0.61 0.51 5.32
N GLY A 125 -1.90 0.61 4.97
CA GLY A 125 -2.97 0.85 5.94
C GLY A 125 -3.14 -0.30 6.93
N VAL A 126 -3.41 0.01 8.19
CA VAL A 126 -3.66 -0.97 9.26
C VAL A 126 -4.93 -0.63 10.03
N ARG A 127 -5.69 -1.66 10.37
CA ARG A 127 -6.89 -1.60 11.18
C ARG A 127 -6.56 -2.13 12.56
N VAL A 128 -6.76 -1.30 13.57
CA VAL A 128 -6.56 -1.64 14.97
C VAL A 128 -7.92 -1.86 15.63
N ARG A 129 -8.11 -3.04 16.21
CA ARG A 129 -9.33 -3.42 16.95
C ARG A 129 -8.99 -3.71 18.40
N PHE A 130 -9.78 -3.17 19.31
CA PHE A 130 -9.63 -3.37 20.75
C PHE A 130 -10.95 -3.09 21.48
N GLU A 131 -10.99 -3.37 22.78
CA GLU A 131 -12.16 -3.15 23.61
C GLU A 131 -11.93 -2.04 24.63
N ALA A 132 -12.94 -1.20 24.83
CA ALA A 132 -13.04 -0.30 25.97
C ALA A 132 -14.19 -0.72 26.90
N ARG A 133 -14.11 -0.38 28.18
CA ARG A 133 -15.15 -0.66 29.18
C ARG A 133 -15.52 0.59 29.94
N LEU A 134 -16.83 0.87 30.00
CA LEU A 134 -17.43 1.87 30.88
C LEU A 134 -18.23 1.11 31.95
N GLY A 135 -17.61 0.83 33.09
CA GLY A 135 -18.17 -0.10 34.08
C GLY A 135 -18.34 -1.51 33.49
N SER A 136 -19.58 -2.02 33.46
CA SER A 136 -19.88 -3.33 32.85
C SER A 136 -20.14 -3.28 31.34
N ALA A 137 -20.25 -2.08 30.74
CA ALA A 137 -20.54 -1.94 29.31
C ALA A 137 -19.27 -2.12 28.48
N ARG A 138 -19.26 -3.12 27.57
CA ARG A 138 -18.16 -3.39 26.63
C ARG A 138 -18.39 -2.61 25.33
N ILE A 139 -17.37 -1.89 24.88
CA ILE A 139 -17.43 -1.00 23.73
C ILE A 139 -16.34 -1.44 22.75
N PRO A 140 -16.71 -2.07 21.62
CA PRO A 140 -15.73 -2.41 20.59
C PRO A 140 -15.23 -1.13 19.92
N MET A 141 -13.90 -1.01 19.82
CA MET A 141 -13.19 0.09 19.19
C MET A 141 -12.55 -0.39 17.89
N GLN A 142 -12.66 0.42 16.84
CA GLN A 142 -11.96 0.23 15.57
C GLN A 142 -11.29 1.54 15.16
N VAL A 143 -10.01 1.44 14.82
CA VAL A 143 -9.20 2.58 14.38
C VAL A 143 -8.43 2.20 13.12
N ASP A 144 -8.74 2.85 12.02
CA ASP A 144 -8.09 2.66 10.73
C ASP A 144 -6.99 3.72 10.56
N VAL A 145 -5.78 3.27 10.22
CA VAL A 145 -4.61 4.14 10.07
C VAL A 145 -3.99 3.92 8.69
N GLY A 146 -4.10 4.92 7.83
CA GLY A 146 -3.41 4.94 6.54
C GLY A 146 -2.04 5.61 6.65
N PHE A 147 -1.01 5.07 6.00
CA PHE A 147 0.33 5.66 6.02
C PHE A 147 0.68 6.34 4.70
N GLY A 148 1.44 7.42 4.79
CA GLY A 148 1.98 8.10 3.61
C GLY A 148 0.96 8.88 2.78
N ASN A 149 -0.15 9.35 3.36
CA ASN A 149 -1.05 10.28 2.68
C ASN A 149 -0.40 11.67 2.53
N ALA A 150 -0.68 12.36 1.42
CA ALA A 150 -0.35 13.78 1.29
C ALA A 150 -1.40 14.61 2.02
N ILE A 151 -0.93 15.48 2.92
CA ILE A 151 -1.78 16.45 3.63
C ILE A 151 -1.35 17.83 3.17
N GLU A 152 -2.07 18.36 2.18
CA GLU A 152 -1.92 19.72 1.68
C GLU A 152 -3.29 20.40 1.77
N PRO A 153 -3.41 21.56 2.44
CA PRO A 153 -2.40 22.23 3.28
C PRO A 153 -1.93 21.35 4.44
N VAL A 154 -0.85 21.72 5.13
CA VAL A 154 -0.35 20.96 6.27
C VAL A 154 -1.41 20.79 7.37
N ALA A 155 -1.40 19.63 8.04
CA ALA A 155 -2.25 19.34 9.20
C ALA A 155 -2.13 20.41 10.29
N ARG A 156 -3.22 20.61 11.05
CA ARG A 156 -3.30 21.61 12.11
C ARG A 156 -3.61 20.99 13.45
N ASP A 157 -3.07 21.60 14.49
CA ASP A 157 -3.39 21.25 15.87
C ASP A 157 -4.71 21.95 16.27
N GLU A 158 -5.70 21.16 16.69
CA GLU A 158 -7.03 21.67 17.06
C GLU A 158 -7.55 21.04 18.36
N GLU A 159 -8.37 21.81 19.09
CA GLU A 159 -9.10 21.33 20.27
C GLU A 159 -10.36 20.59 19.84
N TYR A 160 -10.42 19.29 20.10
CA TYR A 160 -11.59 18.48 19.78
C TYR A 160 -12.71 18.68 20.82
N PRO A 161 -13.98 18.84 20.40
CA PRO A 161 -15.09 19.07 21.32
C PRO A 161 -15.43 17.82 22.14
N THR A 162 -15.99 18.03 23.34
CA THR A 162 -16.33 16.95 24.28
C THR A 162 -17.82 16.83 24.54
N LEU A 163 -18.34 15.60 24.57
CA LEU A 163 -19.75 15.28 24.77
C LEU A 163 -20.26 15.67 26.16
N LEU A 164 -19.44 15.42 27.17
CA LEU A 164 -19.79 15.58 28.58
C LEU A 164 -18.97 16.68 29.28
N GLY A 165 -18.37 17.60 28.53
CA GLY A 165 -17.66 18.76 29.09
C GLY A 165 -16.37 18.42 29.86
N GLY A 166 -15.80 17.23 29.63
CA GLY A 166 -14.48 16.86 30.16
C GLY A 166 -13.33 17.54 29.40
N PRO A 167 -12.07 17.26 29.79
CA PRO A 167 -10.88 17.80 29.14
C PRO A 167 -10.90 17.56 27.62
N ARG A 168 -10.63 18.62 26.84
CA ARG A 168 -10.67 18.59 25.38
C ARG A 168 -9.41 17.92 24.81
N PRO A 169 -9.54 16.96 23.89
CA PRO A 169 -8.38 16.44 23.16
C PRO A 169 -7.67 17.54 22.37
N TRP A 170 -6.34 17.58 22.45
CA TRP A 170 -5.50 18.46 21.64
C TRP A 170 -4.72 17.63 20.62
N ILE A 171 -5.21 17.56 19.38
CA ILE A 171 -4.76 16.59 18.37
C ILE A 171 -4.51 17.23 17.01
N ARG A 172 -3.71 16.58 16.15
CA ARG A 172 -3.57 16.97 14.74
C ARG A 172 -4.78 16.53 13.93
N THR A 173 -5.24 17.38 13.02
CA THR A 173 -6.42 17.15 12.18
C THR A 173 -6.15 17.51 10.72
N TYR A 174 -6.86 16.86 9.80
CA TYR A 174 -6.85 17.26 8.38
C TYR A 174 -7.51 18.63 8.21
N PRO A 175 -6.94 19.52 7.38
CA PRO A 175 -7.68 20.69 6.92
C PRO A 175 -8.83 20.28 5.98
N VAL A 176 -9.84 21.14 5.89
CA VAL A 176 -11.05 20.89 5.09
C VAL A 176 -10.76 20.59 3.62
N GLU A 177 -9.73 21.24 3.04
CA GLU A 177 -9.30 21.03 1.66
C GLU A 177 -8.76 19.61 1.42
N ALA A 178 -8.00 19.08 2.37
CA ALA A 178 -7.45 17.72 2.28
C ALA A 178 -8.57 16.67 2.36
N VAL A 179 -9.61 16.93 3.15
CA VAL A 179 -10.81 16.06 3.18
C VAL A 179 -11.53 16.09 1.83
N VAL A 180 -11.75 17.27 1.24
CA VAL A 180 -12.34 17.38 -0.11
C VAL A 180 -11.51 16.60 -1.13
N ALA A 181 -10.18 16.74 -1.09
CA ALA A 181 -9.27 16.04 -1.99
C ALA A 181 -9.36 14.52 -1.86
N GLU A 182 -9.39 13.96 -0.64
CA GLU A 182 -9.56 12.52 -0.43
C GLU A 182 -10.90 11.99 -0.95
N LYS A 183 -11.99 12.74 -0.74
CA LYS A 183 -13.33 12.36 -1.21
C LYS A 183 -13.44 12.40 -2.73
N LEU A 184 -12.89 13.45 -3.36
CA LEU A 184 -12.83 13.55 -4.81
C LEU A 184 -11.98 12.43 -5.42
N HIS A 185 -10.85 12.08 -4.78
CA HIS A 185 -10.02 10.95 -5.19
C HIS A 185 -10.80 9.63 -5.15
N ALA A 186 -11.53 9.36 -4.07
CA ALA A 186 -12.39 8.18 -3.97
C ALA A 186 -13.46 8.14 -5.09
N ILE A 187 -14.13 9.27 -5.35
CA ILE A 187 -15.13 9.38 -6.43
C ILE A 187 -14.51 9.09 -7.80
N HIS A 188 -13.32 9.63 -8.07
CA HIS A 188 -12.62 9.37 -9.32
C HIS A 188 -12.21 7.90 -9.46
N ARG A 189 -11.65 7.32 -8.40
CA ARG A 189 -11.18 5.93 -8.39
C ARG A 189 -12.31 4.94 -8.68
N PHE A 190 -13.42 5.03 -7.95
CA PHE A 190 -14.51 4.07 -8.09
C PHE A 190 -15.36 4.33 -9.35
N GLY A 191 -15.34 5.55 -9.88
CA GLY A 191 -16.00 5.88 -11.14
C GLY A 191 -17.48 5.51 -11.15
N GLU A 192 -17.93 4.79 -12.17
CA GLU A 192 -19.35 4.46 -12.37
C GLU A 192 -19.89 3.39 -11.41
N THR A 193 -19.00 2.56 -10.84
CA THR A 193 -19.38 1.50 -9.89
C THR A 193 -19.39 2.01 -8.45
N ASN A 194 -19.21 3.31 -8.24
CA ASN A 194 -19.15 3.90 -6.91
C ASN A 194 -20.48 3.77 -6.15
N SER A 195 -20.45 2.99 -5.07
CA SER A 195 -21.55 2.78 -4.12
C SER A 195 -21.39 3.58 -2.82
N ARG A 196 -20.30 4.36 -2.66
CA ARG A 196 -20.01 5.18 -1.47
C ARG A 196 -20.77 6.50 -1.50
N LEU A 197 -22.10 6.43 -1.39
CA LEU A 197 -22.98 7.61 -1.34
C LEU A 197 -22.60 8.61 -0.22
N LYS A 198 -21.95 8.12 0.86
CA LYS A 198 -21.41 8.95 1.95
C LYS A 198 -20.42 10.01 1.47
N ASP A 199 -19.60 9.72 0.46
CA ASP A 199 -18.57 10.66 0.00
C ASP A 199 -19.19 11.84 -0.76
N PHE A 200 -20.31 11.61 -1.45
CA PHE A 200 -21.11 12.67 -2.10
C PHE A 200 -21.82 13.54 -1.07
N TYR A 201 -22.38 12.94 -0.02
CA TYR A 201 -22.98 13.67 1.09
C TYR A 201 -21.93 14.53 1.83
N ASP A 202 -20.79 13.94 2.18
CA ASP A 202 -19.70 14.64 2.88
C ASP A 202 -19.23 15.86 2.04
N LEU A 203 -19.05 15.71 0.72
CA LEU A 203 -18.68 16.81 -0.17
C LEU A 203 -19.77 17.87 -0.30
N TYR A 204 -21.05 17.47 -0.35
CA TYR A 204 -22.17 18.40 -0.39
C TYR A 204 -22.19 19.28 0.86
N VAL A 205 -22.12 18.65 2.06
CA VAL A 205 -22.07 19.37 3.34
C VAL A 205 -20.88 20.31 3.39
N LEU A 206 -19.70 19.86 2.97
CA LEU A 206 -18.50 20.71 2.92
C LEU A 206 -18.72 21.93 2.02
N SER A 207 -19.33 21.74 0.84
CA SER A 207 -19.62 22.84 -0.10
C SER A 207 -20.66 23.84 0.42
N GLU A 208 -21.55 23.42 1.33
CA GLU A 208 -22.55 24.31 1.93
C GLU A 208 -22.03 25.05 3.17
N GLN A 209 -21.13 24.44 3.93
CA GLN A 209 -20.73 24.95 5.25
C GLN A 209 -19.42 25.75 5.26
N PHE A 210 -18.56 25.56 4.27
CA PHE A 210 -17.22 26.16 4.26
C PHE A 210 -16.99 27.04 3.04
N GLU A 211 -16.07 28.00 3.22
CA GLU A 211 -15.51 28.75 2.11
C GLU A 211 -14.20 28.10 1.66
N PHE A 212 -13.95 28.08 0.35
CA PHE A 212 -12.72 27.49 -0.21
C PHE A 212 -12.02 28.48 -1.14
N TYR A 213 -10.70 28.58 -1.00
CA TYR A 213 -9.87 29.29 -1.96
C TYR A 213 -9.46 28.36 -3.10
N ALA A 214 -9.72 28.77 -4.34
CA ALA A 214 -9.53 27.90 -5.49
C ALA A 214 -8.09 27.37 -5.61
N GLN A 215 -7.07 28.20 -5.39
CA GLN A 215 -5.67 27.75 -5.48
C GLN A 215 -5.32 26.74 -4.38
N LEU A 216 -5.84 26.93 -3.17
CA LEU A 216 -5.53 26.07 -2.03
C LEU A 216 -6.17 24.69 -2.22
N LEU A 217 -7.43 24.67 -2.66
CA LEU A 217 -8.14 23.44 -2.96
C LEU A 217 -7.54 22.71 -4.17
N GLN A 218 -7.08 23.43 -5.19
CA GLN A 218 -6.36 22.82 -6.32
C GLN A 218 -5.06 22.15 -5.87
N ARG A 219 -4.28 22.80 -5.00
CA ARG A 219 -3.04 22.24 -4.45
C ARG A 219 -3.31 20.98 -3.63
N ALA A 220 -4.35 21.00 -2.79
CA ALA A 220 -4.78 19.83 -2.01
C ALA A 220 -5.12 18.65 -2.92
N VAL A 221 -5.98 18.88 -3.92
CA VAL A 221 -6.40 17.85 -4.90
C VAL A 221 -5.20 17.33 -5.69
N ALA A 222 -4.36 18.22 -6.22
CA ALA A 222 -3.16 17.83 -6.97
C ALA A 222 -2.21 16.97 -6.12
N ALA A 223 -1.91 17.38 -4.89
CA ALA A 223 -1.02 16.66 -3.98
C ALA A 223 -1.56 15.27 -3.61
N THR A 224 -2.87 15.14 -3.34
CA THR A 224 -3.49 13.84 -3.06
C THR A 224 -3.44 12.91 -4.27
N PHE A 225 -3.76 13.41 -5.46
CA PHE A 225 -3.76 12.60 -6.69
C PHE A 225 -2.35 12.19 -7.11
N GLU A 226 -1.39 13.11 -7.04
CA GLU A 226 0.03 12.85 -7.28
C GLU A 226 0.57 11.79 -6.34
N ARG A 227 0.32 11.95 -5.03
CA ARG A 227 0.79 11.01 -4.01
C ARG A 227 0.20 9.61 -4.17
N ARG A 228 -1.05 9.52 -4.64
CA ARG A 228 -1.76 8.25 -4.90
C ARG A 228 -1.59 7.74 -6.34
N GLY A 229 -0.64 8.28 -7.11
CA GLY A 229 -0.32 7.82 -8.46
C GLY A 229 -1.49 7.87 -9.44
N THR A 230 -2.49 8.72 -9.18
CA THR A 230 -3.74 8.76 -9.94
C THR A 230 -3.73 9.98 -10.86
N PRO A 231 -3.66 9.81 -12.18
CA PRO A 231 -3.56 10.94 -13.10
C PRO A 231 -4.87 11.72 -13.17
N ILE A 232 -4.79 13.04 -13.08
CA ILE A 232 -5.90 13.95 -13.41
C ILE A 232 -5.90 14.15 -14.93
N VAL A 233 -7.03 13.89 -15.57
CA VAL A 233 -7.22 14.00 -17.02
C VAL A 233 -8.17 15.16 -17.35
N SER A 234 -8.20 15.58 -18.62
CA SER A 234 -9.03 16.70 -19.08
C SER A 234 -10.54 16.49 -18.96
N THR A 235 -11.00 15.26 -18.73
CA THR A 235 -12.40 14.93 -18.52
C THR A 235 -12.73 14.81 -17.03
N LEU A 236 -13.89 15.30 -16.61
CA LEU A 236 -14.36 15.14 -15.24
C LEU A 236 -14.48 13.65 -14.86
N PRO A 237 -14.24 13.31 -13.57
CA PRO A 237 -14.40 11.95 -13.07
C PRO A 237 -15.75 11.35 -13.42
N ALA A 238 -15.81 10.06 -13.75
CA ALA A 238 -17.06 9.40 -14.14
C ALA A 238 -18.17 9.54 -13.08
N GLY A 239 -17.80 9.49 -11.79
CA GLY A 239 -18.72 9.71 -10.67
C GLY A 239 -19.24 11.14 -10.52
N LEU A 240 -18.68 12.11 -11.25
CA LEU A 240 -19.14 13.50 -11.32
C LEU A 240 -19.82 13.83 -12.66
N GLN A 241 -19.97 12.88 -13.58
CA GLN A 241 -20.64 13.12 -14.87
C GLN A 241 -22.17 13.15 -14.71
N PRO A 242 -22.93 13.94 -15.50
CA PRO A 242 -24.39 14.01 -15.41
C PRO A 242 -25.07 12.63 -15.44
N ARG A 243 -24.57 11.72 -16.29
CA ARG A 243 -25.08 10.34 -16.40
C ARG A 243 -25.06 9.55 -15.09
N PHE A 244 -24.13 9.85 -14.17
CA PHE A 244 -24.01 9.16 -12.89
C PHE A 244 -25.19 9.50 -11.97
N PHE A 245 -25.66 10.74 -12.00
CA PHE A 245 -26.75 11.25 -11.16
C PHE A 245 -28.13 11.07 -11.79
N ALA A 246 -28.20 10.80 -13.09
CA ALA A 246 -29.44 10.51 -13.82
C ALA A 246 -29.91 9.04 -13.68
N ASP A 247 -29.21 8.21 -12.90
CA ASP A 247 -29.54 6.80 -12.69
C ASP A 247 -30.65 6.63 -11.63
N ASP A 248 -31.80 6.08 -12.05
CA ASP A 248 -32.98 5.91 -11.19
C ASP A 248 -32.75 4.95 -10.01
N ALA A 249 -31.96 3.89 -10.20
CA ALA A 249 -31.64 2.94 -9.14
C ALA A 249 -30.78 3.62 -8.07
N ARG A 250 -29.80 4.42 -8.47
CA ARG A 250 -28.95 5.20 -7.56
C ARG A 250 -29.72 6.33 -6.87
N ALA A 251 -30.66 6.99 -7.55
CA ALA A 251 -31.57 7.94 -6.91
C ALA A 251 -32.44 7.29 -5.84
N GLY A 252 -32.87 6.03 -6.04
CA GLY A 252 -33.51 5.20 -5.02
C GLY A 252 -32.59 4.93 -3.82
N GLN A 253 -31.35 4.51 -4.08
CA GLN A 253 -30.33 4.26 -3.04
C GLN A 253 -30.00 5.53 -2.23
N TRP A 254 -29.95 6.70 -2.88
CA TRP A 254 -29.71 7.99 -2.24
C TRP A 254 -30.81 8.34 -1.24
N ARG A 255 -32.08 8.26 -1.65
CA ARG A 255 -33.22 8.52 -0.75
C ARG A 255 -33.25 7.54 0.43
N ALA A 256 -32.97 6.26 0.18
CA ALA A 256 -32.86 5.27 1.24
C ALA A 256 -31.68 5.57 2.18
N TYR A 257 -30.54 6.03 1.66
CA TYR A 257 -29.37 6.43 2.44
C TYR A 257 -29.67 7.62 3.35
N LEU A 258 -30.33 8.67 2.85
CA LEU A 258 -30.72 9.84 3.65
C LEU A 258 -31.69 9.46 4.77
N SER A 259 -32.74 8.70 4.44
CA SER A 259 -33.77 8.29 5.40
C SER A 259 -33.19 7.39 6.51
N ARG A 260 -32.40 6.37 6.15
CA ARG A 260 -31.82 5.41 7.12
C ARG A 260 -30.87 6.08 8.12
N ASN A 261 -30.15 7.12 7.68
CA ASN A 261 -29.12 7.76 8.52
C ASN A 261 -29.60 9.06 9.17
N GLY A 262 -30.86 9.47 8.95
CA GLY A 262 -31.43 10.68 9.55
C GLY A 262 -30.65 11.95 9.24
N LEU A 263 -30.14 12.09 8.00
CA LEU A 263 -29.22 13.16 7.61
C LEU A 263 -29.97 14.46 7.28
N PRO A 264 -29.87 15.52 8.11
CA PRO A 264 -30.60 16.76 7.87
C PRO A 264 -29.93 17.60 6.77
N GLY A 265 -30.73 18.22 5.91
CA GLY A 265 -30.29 19.32 5.04
C GLY A 265 -29.82 18.97 3.62
N ALA A 266 -29.65 17.70 3.26
CA ALA A 266 -29.34 17.32 1.88
C ALA A 266 -30.61 17.11 1.02
N PRO A 267 -30.67 17.64 -0.21
CA PRO A 267 -31.75 17.37 -1.16
C PRO A 267 -31.97 15.88 -1.42
N ALA A 268 -33.24 15.47 -1.41
CA ALA A 268 -33.63 14.11 -1.79
C ALA A 268 -33.40 13.83 -3.30
N ASP A 269 -33.33 14.88 -4.11
CA ASP A 269 -32.99 14.81 -5.52
C ASP A 269 -31.47 14.65 -5.70
N LEU A 270 -31.06 13.51 -6.24
CA LEU A 270 -29.67 13.18 -6.51
C LEU A 270 -29.09 14.04 -7.66
N GLN A 271 -29.92 14.51 -8.59
CA GLN A 271 -29.46 15.36 -9.70
C GLN A 271 -29.03 16.73 -9.20
N ALA A 272 -29.80 17.35 -8.30
CA ALA A 272 -29.43 18.59 -7.63
C ALA A 272 -28.08 18.50 -6.88
N ILE A 273 -27.80 17.36 -6.22
CA ILE A 273 -26.49 17.10 -5.62
C ILE A 273 -25.39 17.08 -6.69
N GLY A 274 -25.62 16.37 -7.80
CA GLY A 274 -24.67 16.29 -8.89
C GLY A 274 -24.38 17.64 -9.57
N GLU A 275 -25.39 18.48 -9.75
CA GLU A 275 -25.23 19.86 -10.21
C GLU A 275 -24.36 20.68 -9.26
N ARG A 276 -24.66 20.62 -7.96
CA ARG A 276 -23.91 21.36 -6.95
C ARG A 276 -22.45 20.94 -6.87
N LEU A 277 -22.18 19.64 -6.82
CA LEU A 277 -20.81 19.10 -6.76
C LEU A 277 -20.01 19.41 -8.03
N ARG A 278 -20.65 19.40 -9.21
CA ARG A 278 -19.99 19.80 -10.45
C ARG A 278 -19.67 21.30 -10.47
N ALA A 279 -20.56 22.15 -9.98
CA ALA A 279 -20.29 23.59 -9.86
C ALA A 279 -19.12 23.85 -8.90
N PHE A 280 -19.03 23.10 -7.80
CA PHE A 280 -17.95 23.22 -6.82
C PHE A 280 -16.61 22.68 -7.34
N LEU A 281 -16.57 21.42 -7.78
CA LEU A 281 -15.32 20.71 -8.08
C LEU A 281 -14.89 20.81 -9.55
N GLY A 282 -15.80 21.15 -10.46
CA GLY A 282 -15.53 21.25 -11.89
C GLY A 282 -14.41 22.23 -12.24
N PRO A 283 -14.50 23.51 -11.82
CA PRO A 283 -13.45 24.50 -12.08
C PRO A 283 -12.09 24.11 -11.48
N ILE A 284 -12.09 23.45 -10.32
CA ILE A 284 -10.88 22.97 -9.66
C ILE A 284 -10.22 21.87 -10.49
N TRP A 285 -10.99 20.86 -10.91
CA TRP A 285 -10.53 19.76 -11.75
C TRP A 285 -9.97 20.25 -13.08
N ASP A 286 -10.72 21.09 -13.77
CA ASP A 286 -10.34 21.66 -15.06
C ASP A 286 -9.06 22.47 -14.99
N GLY A 287 -8.90 23.29 -13.94
CA GLY A 287 -7.70 24.09 -13.78
C GLY A 287 -6.46 23.23 -13.55
N ILE A 288 -6.56 22.15 -12.76
CA ILE A 288 -5.46 21.21 -12.58
C ILE A 288 -5.13 20.51 -13.91
N ALA A 289 -6.14 20.02 -14.63
CA ALA A 289 -5.95 19.31 -15.90
C ALA A 289 -5.32 20.19 -17.00
N LYS A 290 -5.58 21.51 -16.97
CA LYS A 290 -5.03 22.50 -17.92
C LYS A 290 -3.71 23.11 -17.46
N GLY A 291 -3.23 22.79 -16.24
CA GLY A 291 -2.05 23.41 -15.66
C GLY A 291 -2.23 24.90 -15.34
N SER A 292 -3.46 25.35 -15.11
CA SER A 292 -3.81 26.74 -14.80
C SER A 292 -4.31 26.87 -13.37
N LEU A 293 -3.78 27.84 -12.62
CA LEU A 293 -4.29 28.18 -11.30
C LEU A 293 -5.67 28.84 -11.43
N ALA A 294 -6.68 28.23 -10.80
CA ALA A 294 -7.98 28.84 -10.66
C ALA A 294 -7.92 29.97 -9.63
N ASN A 295 -8.53 31.11 -9.96
CA ASN A 295 -8.68 32.24 -9.05
C ASN A 295 -10.15 32.37 -8.66
N GLY A 296 -10.41 32.59 -7.38
CA GLY A 296 -11.75 32.80 -6.85
C GLY A 296 -11.95 32.17 -5.49
N THR A 297 -13.05 32.58 -4.85
CA THR A 297 -13.47 32.05 -3.55
C THR A 297 -14.82 31.37 -3.72
N TRP A 298 -14.93 30.14 -3.24
CA TRP A 298 -16.21 29.46 -3.11
C TRP A 298 -16.91 29.99 -1.87
N HIS A 299 -18.05 30.64 -2.04
CA HIS A 299 -18.88 31.08 -0.94
C HIS A 299 -19.97 30.07 -0.64
N ARG A 300 -20.21 29.85 0.65
CA ARG A 300 -21.29 29.00 1.20
C ARG A 300 -22.62 29.32 0.52
N GLY A 301 -23.28 28.31 -0.05
CA GLY A 301 -24.55 28.48 -0.79
C GLY A 301 -24.43 29.16 -2.16
N ASN A 302 -23.49 30.09 -2.35
CA ASN A 302 -23.49 31.05 -3.48
C ASN A 302 -22.53 30.70 -4.64
N GLY A 303 -21.62 29.74 -4.45
CA GLY A 303 -20.74 29.26 -5.52
C GLY A 303 -19.42 30.05 -5.66
N TRP A 304 -18.71 29.86 -6.80
CA TRP A 304 -17.43 30.56 -7.06
C TRP A 304 -17.65 32.02 -7.46
N SER A 305 -17.00 32.96 -6.76
CA SER A 305 -16.90 34.37 -7.17
C SER A 305 -15.54 34.66 -7.81
N SER A 306 -15.53 35.42 -8.91
CA SER A 306 -14.29 35.99 -9.46
C SER A 306 -13.86 37.15 -8.57
N GLY A 307 -12.62 37.13 -8.08
CA GLY A 307 -12.09 38.23 -7.28
C GLY A 307 -12.05 39.53 -8.08
N GLU A 308 -13.06 40.40 -7.91
CA GLU A 308 -12.88 41.82 -8.12
C GLU A 308 -11.99 42.36 -7.01
N THR A 309 -10.96 43.11 -7.41
CA THR A 309 -10.05 43.81 -6.51
C THR A 309 -10.80 44.95 -5.83
N SER A 310 -11.52 44.67 -4.74
CA SER A 310 -11.96 45.70 -3.81
C SER A 310 -10.79 46.07 -2.91
N SER A 311 -10.21 47.25 -3.17
CA SER A 311 -9.25 47.92 -2.31
C SER A 311 -9.74 48.03 -0.86
N GLY A 312 -9.13 47.25 0.05
CA GLY A 312 -9.36 47.32 1.49
C GLY A 312 -8.30 46.49 2.22
N ALA A 313 -7.42 47.16 2.96
CA ALA A 313 -6.16 46.65 3.50
C ALA A 313 -6.25 45.35 4.33
N GLY A 314 -5.36 44.40 4.00
CA GLY A 314 -5.03 43.21 4.79
C GLY A 314 -3.80 42.51 4.20
N THR A 315 -2.63 42.86 4.72
CA THR A 315 -1.28 42.50 4.23
C THR A 315 -1.01 41.01 4.10
N VAL A 316 -0.61 40.56 2.89
CA VAL A 316 0.21 39.36 2.66
C VAL A 316 1.49 39.80 1.93
N PRO A 317 2.71 39.46 2.39
CA PRO A 317 3.94 39.94 1.78
C PRO A 317 4.22 39.26 0.44
N ARG A 318 4.48 40.10 -0.55
CA ARG A 318 4.81 39.81 -1.96
C ARG A 318 6.33 39.68 -2.12
N ALA A 319 6.80 38.65 -2.82
CA ALA A 319 8.01 38.64 -3.68
C ALA A 319 8.07 37.26 -4.37
N ALA A 320 8.28 37.08 -5.67
CA ALA A 320 8.47 37.98 -6.80
C ALA A 320 8.16 37.15 -8.07
N VAL A 321 7.41 37.73 -9.02
CA VAL A 321 7.19 37.18 -10.37
C VAL A 321 7.39 38.33 -11.34
N GLU A 322 8.42 38.24 -12.17
CA GLU A 322 8.71 39.00 -13.41
C GLU A 322 10.08 38.46 -13.90
N CYS A 323 10.39 38.12 -15.16
CA CYS A 323 9.94 38.53 -16.49
C CYS A 323 10.16 37.39 -17.51
N ILE A 324 9.38 37.37 -18.61
CA ILE A 324 9.69 36.65 -19.87
C ILE A 324 9.68 37.68 -21.01
N PRO A 325 10.73 37.78 -21.86
CA PRO A 325 10.62 38.43 -23.15
C PRO A 325 10.48 37.42 -24.30
N GLN A 326 9.61 37.76 -25.25
CA GLN A 326 9.42 37.09 -26.55
C GLN A 326 10.62 37.32 -27.48
N VAL A 327 11.03 36.31 -28.27
CA VAL A 327 11.79 36.52 -29.52
C VAL A 327 11.45 35.46 -30.59
N SER A 328 11.33 35.96 -31.82
CA SER A 328 10.99 35.34 -33.10
C SER A 328 12.04 34.36 -33.69
N ALA A 329 11.60 33.54 -34.65
CA ALA A 329 12.39 32.55 -35.42
C ALA A 329 13.50 33.17 -36.30
N PRO A 330 14.53 32.37 -36.68
CA PRO A 330 14.57 31.92 -38.08
C PRO A 330 15.16 30.50 -38.37
N HIS A 331 14.76 30.05 -39.55
CA HIS A 331 15.22 29.02 -40.51
C HIS A 331 16.70 28.54 -40.59
N VAL A 332 16.86 27.21 -40.86
CA VAL A 332 17.66 26.53 -41.95
C VAL A 332 18.75 25.47 -41.58
N SER A 333 18.58 24.33 -42.28
CA SER A 333 19.52 23.32 -42.83
C SER A 333 20.13 22.18 -42.00
N ALA A 334 20.14 21.04 -42.69
CA ALA A 334 20.57 19.70 -42.32
C ALA A 334 22.09 19.45 -42.46
N GLY A 335 22.58 18.45 -41.74
CA GLY A 335 23.88 17.82 -41.95
C GLY A 335 23.98 16.52 -41.15
N GLY A 336 24.13 15.38 -41.85
CA GLY A 336 24.13 14.04 -41.26
C GLY A 336 25.43 13.67 -40.52
N GLY A 337 25.32 12.68 -39.64
CA GLY A 337 26.45 12.04 -38.94
C GLY A 337 26.29 10.50 -38.87
N PRO A 338 27.40 9.74 -38.73
CA PRO A 338 27.55 8.32 -39.09
C PRO A 338 27.09 7.34 -37.98
N PRO A 339 27.04 6.01 -38.24
CA PRO A 339 26.17 5.09 -37.51
C PRO A 339 26.75 4.63 -36.16
N ALA A 340 25.85 4.35 -35.22
CA ALA A 340 26.14 3.88 -33.86
C ALA A 340 26.34 2.35 -33.79
N ALA A 341 27.16 1.91 -32.85
CA ALA A 341 27.48 0.52 -32.56
C ALA A 341 26.27 -0.32 -32.09
N THR A 342 26.32 -1.61 -32.38
CA THR A 342 25.26 -2.63 -32.24
C THR A 342 25.14 -3.16 -30.79
N PRO A 343 23.93 -3.30 -30.21
CA PRO A 343 23.72 -3.83 -28.86
C PRO A 343 23.79 -5.38 -28.79
N SER A 344 24.20 -5.90 -27.64
CA SER A 344 24.55 -7.31 -27.38
C SER A 344 23.42 -8.16 -26.79
N SER A 345 22.19 -7.66 -26.70
CA SER A 345 20.99 -8.41 -26.26
C SER A 345 19.70 -7.97 -26.99
N PRO A 346 18.76 -8.90 -27.28
CA PRO A 346 17.45 -8.56 -27.87
C PRO A 346 16.62 -7.57 -27.01
N ILE A 347 16.87 -7.56 -25.70
CA ILE A 347 16.17 -6.72 -24.72
C ILE A 347 16.71 -5.29 -24.75
N GLU A 348 18.04 -5.11 -24.81
CA GLU A 348 18.69 -3.80 -24.96
C GLU A 348 18.30 -3.12 -26.27
N ALA A 349 18.11 -3.89 -27.34
CA ALA A 349 17.64 -3.37 -28.63
C ALA A 349 16.24 -2.72 -28.53
N THR A 350 15.36 -3.23 -27.66
CA THR A 350 14.00 -2.71 -27.48
C THR A 350 13.98 -1.42 -26.63
N ALA A 351 14.82 -1.34 -25.60
CA ALA A 351 15.03 -0.11 -24.84
C ALA A 351 15.65 0.99 -25.72
N THR A 352 16.61 0.62 -26.57
CA THR A 352 17.27 1.52 -27.54
C THR A 352 16.26 2.07 -28.57
N SER A 353 15.29 1.26 -29.02
CA SER A 353 14.25 1.72 -29.95
C SER A 353 13.31 2.76 -29.33
N ARG A 354 12.95 2.62 -28.04
CA ARG A 354 12.13 3.61 -27.31
C ARG A 354 12.89 4.89 -26.94
N LEU A 355 14.21 4.83 -26.82
CA LEU A 355 15.06 6.00 -26.65
C LEU A 355 15.26 6.78 -27.95
N GLY A 356 15.11 6.12 -29.11
CA GLY A 356 15.21 6.73 -30.43
C GLY A 356 14.16 7.81 -30.74
N ARG A 357 13.10 7.93 -29.93
CA ARG A 357 12.09 9.01 -30.04
C ARG A 357 12.59 10.36 -29.51
N PHE A 358 13.67 10.38 -28.74
CA PHE A 358 14.21 11.61 -28.16
C PHE A 358 15.27 12.20 -29.09
N LYS A 359 15.28 13.53 -29.20
CA LYS A 359 16.31 14.25 -29.96
C LYS A 359 17.67 14.03 -29.30
N ARG A 360 18.74 14.08 -30.11
CA ARG A 360 20.13 14.11 -29.64
C ARG A 360 20.60 15.56 -29.55
N TYR A 361 21.67 15.79 -28.78
CA TYR A 361 22.30 17.11 -28.72
C TYR A 361 22.94 17.48 -30.08
N PRO A 362 23.10 18.78 -30.40
CA PRO A 362 23.63 19.21 -31.70
C PRO A 362 25.07 18.76 -31.99
N ALA A 363 25.88 18.58 -30.95
CA ALA A 363 27.29 18.21 -31.07
C ALA A 363 27.72 17.31 -29.91
N TYR A 364 28.60 16.37 -30.20
CA TYR A 364 29.18 15.42 -29.23
C TYR A 364 30.71 15.46 -29.28
N LYS A 365 31.34 15.12 -28.15
CA LYS A 365 32.77 14.84 -28.03
C LYS A 365 32.99 13.47 -27.40
N ASP A 366 34.15 12.88 -27.63
CA ASP A 366 34.53 11.67 -26.90
C ASP A 366 34.70 11.99 -25.40
N SER A 367 34.15 11.14 -24.53
CA SER A 367 34.28 11.30 -23.08
C SER A 367 35.65 10.85 -22.56
N GLY A 368 36.38 10.04 -23.34
CA GLY A 368 37.61 9.38 -22.89
C GLY A 368 37.36 8.21 -21.94
N VAL A 369 36.10 7.84 -21.73
CA VAL A 369 35.67 6.74 -20.86
C VAL A 369 34.97 5.68 -21.73
N GLU A 370 35.59 4.50 -21.84
CA GLU A 370 35.23 3.47 -22.82
C GLU A 370 33.75 3.05 -22.75
N TRP A 371 33.22 2.81 -21.54
CA TRP A 371 31.83 2.38 -21.35
C TRP A 371 30.81 3.51 -21.62
N LEU A 372 31.23 4.78 -21.53
CA LEU A 372 30.36 5.94 -21.65
C LEU A 372 30.29 6.45 -23.09
N GLY A 373 31.39 6.36 -23.84
CA GLY A 373 31.48 6.81 -25.24
C GLY A 373 31.24 8.32 -25.39
N ALA A 374 30.60 8.76 -26.48
CA ALA A 374 30.44 10.19 -26.77
C ALA A 374 29.41 10.91 -25.88
N ILE A 375 29.72 12.10 -25.40
CA ILE A 375 28.86 12.98 -24.58
C ILE A 375 28.64 14.34 -25.27
N PRO A 376 27.64 15.15 -24.89
CA PRO A 376 27.45 16.47 -25.50
C PRO A 376 28.72 17.33 -25.39
N ALA A 377 29.06 18.04 -26.47
CA ALA A 377 30.35 18.72 -26.58
C ALA A 377 30.63 19.73 -25.45
N HIS A 378 29.58 20.39 -24.95
CA HIS A 378 29.63 21.38 -23.87
C HIS A 378 29.55 20.78 -22.45
N TRP A 379 29.40 19.46 -22.31
CA TRP A 379 29.40 18.78 -21.01
C TRP A 379 30.81 18.42 -20.57
N GLU A 380 31.02 18.17 -19.28
CA GLU A 380 32.32 17.74 -18.74
C GLU A 380 32.22 16.37 -18.09
N ILE A 381 33.28 15.55 -18.19
CA ILE A 381 33.46 14.38 -17.33
C ILE A 381 34.25 14.83 -16.11
N VAL A 382 33.68 14.62 -14.93
CA VAL A 382 34.32 14.97 -13.66
C VAL A 382 34.17 13.82 -12.68
N ARG A 383 35.10 13.76 -11.72
CA ARG A 383 34.93 12.87 -10.57
C ARG A 383 33.85 13.38 -9.63
N LEU A 384 33.08 12.49 -9.01
CA LEU A 384 31.96 12.83 -8.13
C LEU A 384 32.36 13.80 -7.01
N LYS A 385 33.60 13.70 -6.50
CA LYS A 385 34.16 14.64 -5.50
C LYS A 385 34.17 16.11 -5.93
N ARG A 386 34.13 16.40 -7.24
CA ARG A 386 34.03 17.77 -7.76
C ARG A 386 32.59 18.29 -7.80
N VAL A 387 31.60 17.41 -7.70
CA VAL A 387 30.17 17.72 -7.79
C VAL A 387 29.54 17.86 -6.40
N CYS A 388 29.90 16.97 -5.47
CA CYS A 388 29.38 16.99 -4.10
C CYS A 388 30.39 16.49 -3.07
N THR A 389 30.18 16.89 -1.82
CA THR A 389 30.83 16.33 -0.64
C THR A 389 29.86 15.36 0.06
N LEU A 390 30.32 14.14 0.36
CA LEU A 390 29.57 13.15 1.12
C LEU A 390 29.85 13.36 2.61
N ALA A 391 28.88 13.92 3.34
CA ALA A 391 28.93 14.08 4.78
C ALA A 391 28.55 12.78 5.49
N TYR A 392 29.20 12.45 6.60
CA TYR A 392 28.83 11.28 7.41
C TYR A 392 27.58 11.59 8.23
N GLY A 393 26.66 10.63 8.30
CA GLY A 393 25.60 10.65 9.31
C GLY A 393 26.16 10.46 10.72
N GLU A 394 25.31 10.69 11.71
CA GLU A 394 25.68 10.70 13.12
C GLU A 394 25.13 9.46 13.86
N ALA A 395 25.82 9.01 14.91
CA ALA A 395 25.35 7.85 15.66
C ALA A 395 24.08 8.22 16.44
N LEU A 396 23.01 7.44 16.25
CA LEU A 396 21.77 7.56 17.01
C LEU A 396 21.33 6.17 17.47
N PRO A 397 21.38 5.85 18.78
CA PRO A 397 20.93 4.58 19.34
C PRO A 397 19.48 4.27 18.96
N GLY A 398 19.12 2.98 18.86
CA GLY A 398 17.77 2.57 18.47
C GLY A 398 16.69 3.06 19.43
N GLU A 399 17.02 3.12 20.71
CA GLU A 399 16.16 3.58 21.80
C GLU A 399 15.85 5.08 21.72
N ALA A 400 16.71 5.85 21.04
CA ALA A 400 16.51 7.29 20.82
C ALA A 400 15.74 7.61 19.52
N ARG A 401 15.27 6.57 18.82
CA ARG A 401 14.49 6.69 17.58
C ARG A 401 13.02 6.45 17.90
N GLY A 402 12.23 7.52 17.93
CA GLY A 402 10.81 7.49 18.29
C GLY A 402 10.33 8.81 18.88
N ASP A 403 11.25 9.63 19.39
CA ASP A 403 10.97 10.94 19.96
C ASP A 403 11.05 12.02 18.88
N GLY A 404 9.93 12.55 18.40
CA GLY A 404 9.88 13.74 17.52
C GLY A 404 9.35 13.50 16.10
N ASP A 405 9.38 14.56 15.29
CA ASP A 405 8.75 14.64 13.95
C ASP A 405 9.74 14.50 12.78
N ILE A 406 11.04 14.46 13.03
CA ILE A 406 12.06 14.37 11.98
C ILE A 406 12.31 12.89 11.68
N GLU A 407 12.19 12.48 10.43
CA GLU A 407 12.50 11.11 10.03
C GLU A 407 14.00 10.80 10.23
N VAL A 408 14.29 9.64 10.81
CA VAL A 408 15.64 9.09 10.93
C VAL A 408 15.88 8.17 9.76
N TYR A 409 16.96 8.37 9.01
CA TYR A 409 17.32 7.56 7.86
C TYR A 409 18.52 6.66 8.16
N GLY A 410 18.35 5.36 7.87
CA GLY A 410 19.43 4.39 7.74
C GLY A 410 19.76 4.11 6.27
N SER A 411 20.67 3.16 6.02
CA SER A 411 21.11 2.82 4.66
C SER A 411 19.97 2.44 3.70
N ASN A 412 18.88 1.92 4.24
CA ASN A 412 17.77 1.41 3.44
C ASN A 412 16.57 2.36 3.33
N GLY A 413 16.63 3.55 3.93
CA GLY A 413 15.53 4.51 4.01
C GLY A 413 15.19 4.88 5.48
N PRO A 414 13.97 5.39 5.74
CA PRO A 414 13.51 5.72 7.09
C PRO A 414 13.55 4.51 8.05
N VAL A 415 14.00 4.73 9.29
CA VAL A 415 14.17 3.70 10.35
C VAL A 415 13.65 4.16 11.72
N GLY A 416 12.94 5.28 11.79
CA GLY A 416 12.39 5.86 13.02
C GLY A 416 12.23 7.36 12.91
N THR A 417 12.02 8.03 14.06
CA THR A 417 11.93 9.49 14.14
C THR A 417 12.83 10.07 15.23
N HIS A 418 13.16 11.36 15.16
CA HIS A 418 13.98 12.07 16.12
C HIS A 418 13.53 13.53 16.26
N GLY A 419 13.93 14.21 17.33
CA GLY A 419 13.53 15.59 17.62
C GLY A 419 14.32 16.63 16.84
N GLN A 420 15.45 16.23 16.25
CA GLN A 420 16.39 17.11 15.57
C GLN A 420 16.81 16.50 14.25
N ALA A 421 17.06 17.35 13.25
CA ALA A 421 17.65 16.97 11.98
C ALA A 421 19.14 17.34 11.98
N ASN A 422 19.98 16.49 11.39
CA ASN A 422 21.38 16.82 11.09
C ASN A 422 21.60 17.21 9.61
N THR A 423 20.54 17.17 8.80
CA THR A 423 20.51 17.56 7.39
C THR A 423 19.66 18.81 7.16
N LEU A 424 19.83 19.45 6.00
CA LEU A 424 18.91 20.49 5.49
C LEU A 424 18.07 19.96 4.34
N ALA A 425 16.83 20.43 4.22
CA ALA A 425 15.98 20.13 3.07
C ALA A 425 16.33 20.95 1.81
N PRO A 426 16.10 20.39 0.61
CA PRO A 426 16.06 18.95 0.33
C PRO A 426 17.42 18.28 0.59
N CYS A 427 17.43 16.97 0.83
CA CYS A 427 18.65 16.19 1.03
C CYS A 427 18.62 14.81 0.33
N LEU A 428 19.82 14.29 0.08
CA LEU A 428 20.07 12.92 -0.34
C LEU A 428 20.67 12.15 0.83
N VAL A 429 20.20 10.91 1.05
CA VAL A 429 20.80 9.99 2.01
C VAL A 429 21.25 8.73 1.28
N ILE A 430 22.54 8.43 1.35
CA ILE A 430 23.20 7.34 0.63
C ILE A 430 23.62 6.28 1.64
N GLY A 431 23.23 5.02 1.43
CA GLY A 431 23.64 3.92 2.30
C GLY A 431 25.15 3.68 2.24
N ARG A 432 25.77 3.49 3.42
CA ARG A 432 27.20 3.21 3.56
C ARG A 432 27.49 1.80 4.05
N LYS A 433 26.66 1.27 4.95
CA LYS A 433 26.82 -0.08 5.53
C LYS A 433 25.52 -0.90 5.41
N GLY A 434 25.63 -2.20 5.16
CA GLY A 434 24.47 -3.08 4.93
C GLY A 434 23.90 -2.89 3.53
N SER A 435 22.98 -1.94 3.35
CA SER A 435 22.42 -1.58 2.03
C SER A 435 23.17 -0.41 1.40
N PHE A 436 24.47 -0.62 1.21
CA PHE A 436 25.37 0.41 0.71
C PHE A 436 25.08 0.76 -0.76
N GLY A 437 25.32 2.02 -1.14
CA GLY A 437 25.07 2.52 -2.49
C GLY A 437 23.62 2.85 -2.83
N LYS A 438 22.65 2.46 -1.98
CA LYS A 438 21.25 2.88 -2.14
C LYS A 438 21.10 4.37 -1.89
N VAL A 439 20.39 5.07 -2.78
CA VAL A 439 20.19 6.53 -2.72
C VAL A 439 18.73 6.83 -2.39
N ASN A 440 18.51 7.58 -1.33
CA ASN A 440 17.21 8.07 -0.90
C ASN A 440 17.16 9.59 -1.06
N PHE A 441 15.97 10.12 -1.38
CA PHE A 441 15.73 11.55 -1.52
C PHE A 441 14.69 11.97 -0.47
N SER A 442 14.92 13.10 0.20
CA SER A 442 13.92 13.72 1.08
C SER A 442 13.72 15.19 0.73
N TYR A 443 12.46 15.59 0.64
CA TYR A 443 12.06 17.00 0.52
C TYR A 443 12.07 17.72 1.87
N SER A 444 12.20 16.98 2.98
CA SER A 444 12.22 17.50 4.35
C SER A 444 13.60 17.28 4.98
N PRO A 445 13.94 18.03 6.05
CA PRO A 445 15.13 17.73 6.85
C PRO A 445 14.94 16.36 7.52
N VAL A 446 16.02 15.59 7.59
CA VAL A 446 16.07 14.25 8.20
C VAL A 446 17.25 14.14 9.15
N PHE A 447 17.24 13.12 9.99
CA PHE A 447 18.41 12.68 10.75
C PHE A 447 19.07 11.49 10.04
N ALA A 448 20.19 11.71 9.35
CA ALA A 448 20.96 10.65 8.71
C ALA A 448 21.89 9.97 9.75
N ILE A 449 21.80 8.65 9.91
CA ILE A 449 22.61 7.94 10.91
C ILE A 449 24.00 7.53 10.38
N ASP A 450 24.93 7.16 11.27
CA ASP A 450 26.33 6.77 11.00
C ASP A 450 26.56 5.66 9.96
N THR A 451 25.52 4.88 9.65
CA THR A 451 25.50 3.89 8.56
C THR A 451 25.25 4.52 7.18
N THR A 452 25.11 5.84 7.08
CA THR A 452 24.81 6.58 5.86
C THR A 452 25.81 7.70 5.59
N PHE A 453 25.88 8.11 4.32
CA PHE A 453 26.29 9.44 3.92
C PHE A 453 25.06 10.29 3.62
N PHE A 454 25.22 11.62 3.65
CA PHE A 454 24.21 12.52 3.14
C PHE A 454 24.81 13.68 2.33
N VAL A 455 23.98 14.28 1.49
CA VAL A 455 24.29 15.49 0.71
C VAL A 455 23.10 16.43 0.80
N ASP A 456 23.34 17.69 1.15
CA ASP A 456 22.34 18.76 1.06
C ASP A 456 22.98 20.00 0.43
N ARG A 457 22.25 21.12 0.41
CA ARG A 457 22.71 22.39 -0.17
C ARG A 457 24.05 22.92 0.39
N ARG A 458 24.51 22.46 1.56
CA ARG A 458 25.83 22.81 2.12
C ARG A 458 26.96 22.12 1.38
N PHE A 459 26.67 20.97 0.78
CA PHE A 459 27.65 20.02 0.27
C PHE A 459 27.62 19.86 -1.26
N THR A 460 26.73 20.55 -1.97
CA THR A 460 26.74 20.61 -3.42
C THR A 460 26.21 21.94 -3.95
N LYS A 461 26.72 22.37 -5.11
CA LYS A 461 26.18 23.49 -5.90
C LYS A 461 25.32 23.00 -7.08
N ALA A 462 25.31 21.69 -7.34
CA ALA A 462 24.48 21.10 -8.38
C ALA A 462 23.02 21.09 -7.95
N ASP A 463 22.11 21.00 -8.92
CA ASP A 463 20.72 20.69 -8.63
C ASP A 463 20.65 19.33 -7.92
N ILE A 464 20.09 19.32 -6.71
CA ILE A 464 20.13 18.13 -5.86
C ILE A 464 19.28 16.99 -6.42
N ARG A 465 18.23 17.31 -7.18
CA ARG A 465 17.33 16.32 -7.77
C ARG A 465 17.95 15.71 -9.01
N TRP A 466 18.68 16.49 -9.78
CA TRP A 466 19.56 15.96 -10.82
C TRP A 466 20.64 15.04 -10.22
N LEU A 467 21.31 15.48 -9.14
CA LEU A 467 22.33 14.70 -8.46
C LEU A 467 21.80 13.35 -7.95
N TYR A 468 20.55 13.29 -7.48
CA TYR A 468 19.88 12.04 -7.13
C TYR A 468 19.91 11.02 -8.29
N TYR A 469 19.55 11.44 -9.50
CA TYR A 469 19.57 10.57 -10.68
C TYR A 469 20.98 10.19 -11.12
N VAL A 470 21.94 11.11 -11.01
CA VAL A 470 23.36 10.82 -11.26
C VAL A 470 23.88 9.75 -10.29
N LEU A 471 23.53 9.83 -9.00
CA LEU A 471 23.97 8.84 -8.01
C LEU A 471 23.30 7.47 -8.22
N ILE A 472 22.07 7.43 -8.74
CA ILE A 472 21.42 6.17 -9.16
C ILE A 472 22.17 5.52 -10.32
N ASP A 473 22.55 6.31 -11.33
CA ASP A 473 23.30 5.84 -12.50
C ASP A 473 24.75 5.45 -12.16
N ALA A 474 25.35 6.10 -11.16
CA ALA A 474 26.71 5.82 -10.71
C ALA A 474 26.93 4.42 -10.11
N ARG A 475 25.85 3.65 -9.86
CA ARG A 475 25.88 2.26 -9.34
C ARG A 475 26.87 2.08 -8.20
N LEU A 476 26.72 2.88 -7.15
CA LEU A 476 27.62 2.89 -5.99
C LEU A 476 27.65 1.54 -5.24
N ASP A 477 26.63 0.71 -5.41
CA ASP A 477 26.56 -0.68 -4.95
C ASP A 477 27.62 -1.60 -5.57
N ARG A 478 28.20 -1.22 -6.72
CA ARG A 478 29.28 -1.97 -7.39
C ARG A 478 30.67 -1.42 -7.08
N ALA A 479 30.79 -0.50 -6.12
CA ALA A 479 32.04 0.16 -5.73
C ALA A 479 32.66 -0.52 -4.50
N THR A 480 33.09 -1.78 -4.61
CA THR A 480 33.76 -2.47 -3.49
C THR A 480 35.02 -3.20 -3.93
N LYS A 481 36.06 -3.07 -3.10
CA LYS A 481 37.15 -4.05 -3.00
C LYS A 481 36.74 -5.16 -2.02
N ASP A 482 37.16 -6.39 -2.29
CA ASP A 482 36.96 -7.57 -1.43
C ASP A 482 37.32 -7.26 0.02
N SER A 483 36.31 -6.98 0.85
CA SER A 483 36.45 -6.79 2.29
C SER A 483 35.43 -7.65 3.00
N ALA A 484 35.80 -8.17 4.18
CA ALA A 484 34.97 -9.12 4.94
C ALA A 484 33.61 -8.55 5.39
N VAL A 485 33.40 -7.23 5.30
CA VAL A 485 32.12 -6.55 5.56
C VAL A 485 31.82 -5.62 4.38
N PRO A 486 30.86 -5.96 3.51
CA PRO A 486 30.47 -5.13 2.38
C PRO A 486 30.00 -3.73 2.81
N GLY A 487 30.54 -2.69 2.17
CA GLY A 487 30.21 -1.30 2.46
C GLY A 487 30.76 -0.35 1.40
N LEU A 488 30.19 0.86 1.34
CA LEU A 488 30.64 1.91 0.43
C LEU A 488 31.71 2.76 1.12
N ASP A 489 32.93 2.72 0.62
CA ASP A 489 33.96 3.68 1.01
C ASP A 489 33.75 5.03 0.32
N ARG A 490 34.09 6.13 1.01
CA ARG A 490 33.90 7.48 0.48
C ARG A 490 34.81 7.77 -0.70
N GLU A 491 36.05 7.30 -0.68
CA GLU A 491 37.00 7.51 -1.77
C GLU A 491 36.61 6.71 -3.01
N ASP A 492 36.06 5.50 -2.83
CA ASP A 492 35.51 4.70 -3.92
C ASP A 492 34.30 5.39 -4.57
N ALA A 493 33.40 5.99 -3.77
CA ALA A 493 32.31 6.82 -4.30
C ALA A 493 32.85 8.06 -5.05
N TYR A 494 33.84 8.75 -4.48
CA TYR A 494 34.46 9.93 -5.07
C TYR A 494 35.25 9.66 -6.34
N ALA A 495 35.74 8.44 -6.55
CA ALA A 495 36.45 8.03 -7.75
C ALA A 495 35.53 7.90 -8.97
N ARG A 496 34.22 7.76 -8.77
CA ARG A 496 33.24 7.62 -9.87
C ARG A 496 33.27 8.84 -10.79
N GLU A 497 33.36 8.58 -12.08
CA GLU A 497 33.27 9.58 -13.13
C GLU A 497 31.81 9.79 -13.51
N VAL A 498 31.39 11.06 -13.55
CA VAL A 498 30.02 11.47 -13.85
C VAL A 498 30.04 12.60 -14.87
N CYS A 499 28.98 12.66 -15.67
CA CYS A 499 28.75 13.79 -16.57
C CYS A 499 28.26 14.99 -15.76
N LEU A 500 28.89 16.15 -15.98
CA LEU A 500 28.46 17.43 -15.43
C LEU A 500 27.95 18.31 -16.56
N CYS A 501 26.66 18.64 -16.51
CA CYS A 501 26.00 19.55 -17.44
C CYS A 501 25.71 20.91 -16.79
N PRO A 502 25.41 21.96 -17.59
CA PRO A 502 25.03 23.27 -17.05
C PRO A 502 23.80 23.20 -16.16
N SER A 503 23.70 24.08 -15.16
CA SER A 503 22.61 24.05 -14.15
C SER A 503 21.20 24.16 -14.74
N SER A 504 21.02 24.81 -15.89
CA SER A 504 19.74 24.83 -16.61
C SER A 504 19.33 23.45 -17.12
N GLU A 505 20.29 22.69 -17.65
CA GLU A 505 20.08 21.33 -18.15
C GLU A 505 19.90 20.34 -17.00
N GLN A 506 20.61 20.53 -15.88
CA GLN A 506 20.40 19.73 -14.66
C GLN A 506 18.92 19.76 -14.23
N ARG A 507 18.34 20.97 -14.12
CA ARG A 507 16.92 21.15 -13.78
C ARG A 507 15.98 20.53 -14.81
N ALA A 508 16.26 20.68 -16.10
CA ALA A 508 15.45 20.09 -17.17
C ALA A 508 15.48 18.56 -17.11
N ILE A 509 16.65 17.96 -16.90
CA ILE A 509 16.85 16.52 -16.74
C ILE A 509 16.12 16.02 -15.49
N ALA A 510 16.27 16.70 -14.35
CA ALA A 510 15.59 16.33 -13.11
C ALA A 510 14.07 16.31 -13.29
N ALA A 511 13.49 17.38 -13.82
CA ALA A 511 12.04 17.48 -14.05
C ALA A 511 11.53 16.46 -15.08
N PHE A 512 12.31 16.19 -16.12
CA PHE A 512 12.02 15.15 -17.10
C PHE A 512 12.00 13.76 -16.46
N LEU A 513 13.05 13.42 -15.71
CA LEU A 513 13.19 12.11 -15.08
C LEU A 513 12.16 11.92 -13.98
N ASP A 514 11.82 12.94 -13.19
CA ASP A 514 10.71 12.87 -12.23
C ASP A 514 9.41 12.46 -12.90
N ARG A 515 9.04 13.15 -13.98
CA ARG A 515 7.81 12.85 -14.71
C ARG A 515 7.83 11.46 -15.34
N GLU A 516 8.89 11.09 -16.05
CA GLU A 516 8.93 9.83 -16.79
C GLU A 516 9.14 8.62 -15.88
N THR A 517 9.95 8.73 -14.83
CA THR A 517 10.12 7.64 -13.85
C THR A 517 8.84 7.45 -13.03
N ALA A 518 8.14 8.52 -12.63
CA ALA A 518 6.84 8.41 -11.97
C ALA A 518 5.78 7.70 -12.86
N LYS A 519 5.75 7.98 -14.16
CA LYS A 519 4.88 7.25 -15.10
C LYS A 519 5.21 5.77 -15.17
N ILE A 520 6.49 5.41 -15.20
CA ILE A 520 6.93 4.02 -15.25
C ILE A 520 6.60 3.31 -13.93
N ASP A 521 6.88 3.95 -12.80
CA ASP A 521 6.63 3.41 -11.47
C ASP A 521 5.13 3.17 -11.27
N ALA A 522 4.26 4.10 -11.70
CA ALA A 522 2.81 3.91 -11.70
C ALA A 522 2.33 2.76 -12.63
N LEU A 523 3.00 2.52 -13.76
CA LEU A 523 2.69 1.38 -14.63
C LEU A 523 3.12 0.04 -14.02
N VAL A 524 4.27 0.01 -13.33
CA VAL A 524 4.75 -1.17 -12.60
C VAL A 524 3.76 -1.51 -11.48
N GLU A 525 3.38 -0.53 -10.66
CA GLU A 525 2.41 -0.71 -9.57
C GLU A 525 1.07 -1.27 -10.07
N LYS A 526 0.50 -0.70 -11.15
CA LYS A 526 -0.74 -1.22 -11.77
C LYS A 526 -0.60 -2.67 -12.23
N LYS A 527 0.57 -3.06 -12.73
CA LYS A 527 0.85 -4.44 -13.16
C LYS A 527 1.03 -5.39 -11.98
N GLU A 528 1.70 -4.97 -10.92
CA GLU A 528 1.81 -5.74 -9.68
C GLU A 528 0.44 -5.98 -9.05
N ARG A 529 -0.42 -4.95 -9.05
CA ARG A 529 -1.82 -5.07 -8.62
C ARG A 529 -2.63 -6.01 -9.51
N LEU A 530 -2.43 -5.99 -10.83
CA LEU A 530 -3.07 -6.95 -11.73
C LEU A 530 -2.66 -8.40 -11.39
N ILE A 531 -1.40 -8.64 -11.01
CA ILE A 531 -0.97 -9.96 -10.54
C ILE A 531 -1.73 -10.36 -9.27
N ALA A 532 -1.86 -9.46 -8.29
CA ALA A 532 -2.61 -9.73 -7.06
C ALA A 532 -4.08 -10.07 -7.35
N LEU A 533 -4.77 -9.29 -8.19
CA LEU A 533 -6.16 -9.55 -8.58
C LEU A 533 -6.33 -10.86 -9.34
N LEU A 534 -5.35 -11.23 -10.18
CA LEU A 534 -5.35 -12.53 -10.88
C LEU A 534 -5.20 -13.70 -9.90
N GLN A 535 -4.38 -13.54 -8.86
CA GLN A 535 -4.21 -14.53 -7.79
C GLN A 535 -5.48 -14.66 -6.94
N GLU A 536 -6.11 -13.54 -6.58
CA GLU A 536 -7.39 -13.52 -5.86
C GLU A 536 -8.49 -14.20 -6.69
N LYS A 537 -8.61 -13.83 -7.97
CA LYS A 537 -9.55 -14.47 -8.90
C LYS A 537 -9.34 -15.98 -8.97
N ARG A 538 -8.08 -16.45 -8.98
CA ARG A 538 -7.77 -17.88 -8.97
C ARG A 538 -8.29 -18.56 -7.71
N THR A 539 -8.05 -17.99 -6.53
CA THR A 539 -8.52 -18.53 -5.24
C THR A 539 -10.05 -18.56 -5.19
N ALA A 540 -10.71 -17.46 -5.58
CA ALA A 540 -12.16 -17.37 -5.63
C ALA A 540 -12.78 -18.36 -6.61
N LEU A 541 -12.16 -18.55 -7.78
CA LEU A 541 -12.62 -19.49 -8.80
C LEU A 541 -12.54 -20.95 -8.30
N ILE A 542 -11.42 -21.32 -7.65
CA ILE A 542 -11.26 -22.65 -7.05
C ILE A 542 -12.33 -22.86 -5.98
N SER A 543 -12.47 -21.92 -5.04
CA SER A 543 -13.45 -21.98 -3.96
C SER A 543 -14.88 -22.12 -4.50
N HIS A 544 -15.27 -21.31 -5.47
CA HIS A 544 -16.60 -21.37 -6.08
C HIS A 544 -16.82 -22.71 -6.80
N ALA A 545 -15.90 -23.14 -7.66
CA ALA A 545 -16.08 -24.36 -8.45
C ALA A 545 -16.17 -25.63 -7.57
N VAL A 546 -15.41 -25.69 -6.46
CA VAL A 546 -15.39 -26.85 -5.56
C VAL A 546 -16.47 -26.82 -4.47
N THR A 547 -17.21 -25.71 -4.30
CA THR A 547 -18.30 -25.59 -3.31
C THR A 547 -19.68 -25.37 -3.93
N LYS A 548 -19.76 -24.74 -5.11
CA LYS A 548 -21.01 -24.40 -5.81
C LYS A 548 -21.16 -25.08 -7.17
N GLY A 549 -20.11 -25.73 -7.68
CA GLY A 549 -20.11 -26.38 -8.99
C GLY A 549 -19.89 -25.41 -10.15
N LEU A 550 -20.17 -25.88 -11.38
CA LEU A 550 -19.98 -25.10 -12.61
C LEU A 550 -21.29 -24.55 -13.19
N ASP A 551 -22.43 -25.12 -12.81
CA ASP A 551 -23.75 -24.73 -13.31
C ASP A 551 -24.40 -23.73 -12.35
N PRO A 552 -24.52 -22.43 -12.72
CA PRO A 552 -25.12 -21.42 -11.85
C PRO A 552 -26.64 -21.57 -11.71
N THR A 553 -27.28 -22.45 -12.48
CA THR A 553 -28.73 -22.69 -12.46
C THR A 553 -29.14 -23.93 -11.66
N ALA A 554 -28.17 -24.69 -11.15
CA ALA A 554 -28.42 -25.86 -10.32
C ALA A 554 -29.23 -25.47 -9.06
N PRO A 555 -30.27 -26.23 -8.68
CA PRO A 555 -30.96 -26.01 -7.42
C PRO A 555 -29.98 -26.09 -6.25
N MET A 556 -30.11 -25.19 -5.28
CA MET A 556 -29.22 -25.11 -4.12
C MET A 556 -29.90 -25.64 -2.85
N LYS A 557 -29.14 -26.18 -1.92
CA LYS A 557 -29.56 -26.55 -0.56
C LYS A 557 -28.55 -26.05 0.46
N ASP A 558 -28.98 -25.81 1.69
CA ASP A 558 -28.05 -25.57 2.80
C ASP A 558 -27.16 -26.80 3.05
N SER A 559 -25.85 -26.60 3.14
CA SER A 559 -24.90 -27.67 3.48
C SER A 559 -24.96 -28.09 4.95
N GLY A 560 -25.56 -27.28 5.82
CA GLY A 560 -25.54 -27.46 7.27
C GLY A 560 -24.21 -27.10 7.91
N VAL A 561 -23.32 -26.43 7.16
CA VAL A 561 -22.00 -25.99 7.59
C VAL A 561 -21.87 -24.50 7.28
N GLU A 562 -21.80 -23.68 8.34
CA GLU A 562 -21.87 -22.22 8.25
C GLU A 562 -20.91 -21.61 7.22
N TRP A 563 -19.65 -22.07 7.20
CA TRP A 563 -18.62 -21.53 6.30
C TRP A 563 -18.75 -22.02 4.84
N LEU A 564 -19.45 -23.13 4.57
CA LEU A 564 -19.74 -23.62 3.22
C LEU A 564 -20.98 -22.94 2.63
N GLY A 565 -21.97 -22.65 3.48
CA GLY A 565 -23.26 -22.09 3.08
C GLY A 565 -24.03 -23.04 2.15
N GLU A 566 -24.63 -22.51 1.09
CA GLU A 566 -25.43 -23.32 0.15
C GLU A 566 -24.58 -24.16 -0.82
N ILE A 567 -25.02 -25.34 -1.20
CA ILE A 567 -24.35 -26.21 -2.18
C ILE A 567 -25.39 -26.76 -3.17
N PRO A 568 -25.00 -27.27 -4.35
CA PRO A 568 -25.95 -27.92 -5.25
C PRO A 568 -26.73 -29.03 -4.55
N ALA A 569 -28.04 -29.06 -4.77
CA ALA A 569 -28.97 -29.89 -4.02
C ALA A 569 -28.67 -31.39 -4.15
N HIS A 570 -28.11 -31.81 -5.28
CA HIS A 570 -27.71 -33.20 -5.56
C HIS A 570 -26.33 -33.58 -4.99
N TRP A 571 -25.55 -32.63 -4.47
CA TRP A 571 -24.26 -32.93 -3.85
C TRP A 571 -24.44 -33.46 -2.43
N GLU A 572 -23.58 -34.38 -1.99
CA GLU A 572 -23.59 -34.91 -0.63
C GLU A 572 -22.51 -34.25 0.22
N VAL A 573 -22.83 -33.89 1.47
CA VAL A 573 -21.83 -33.44 2.44
C VAL A 573 -21.32 -34.66 3.21
N MET A 574 -20.02 -34.91 3.16
CA MET A 574 -19.38 -35.97 3.94
C MET A 574 -18.08 -35.52 4.59
N ALA A 575 -17.71 -36.16 5.71
CA ALA A 575 -16.44 -35.88 6.36
C ALA A 575 -15.27 -36.34 5.48
N LEU A 576 -14.19 -35.55 5.44
CA LEU A 576 -13.02 -35.77 4.58
C LEU A 576 -12.38 -37.15 4.77
N LYS A 577 -12.46 -37.74 5.97
CA LYS A 577 -12.04 -39.13 6.24
C LYS A 577 -12.72 -40.20 5.36
N ARG A 578 -13.87 -39.90 4.74
CA ARG A 578 -14.54 -40.81 3.78
C ARG A 578 -13.93 -40.74 2.38
N LEU A 579 -13.20 -39.66 2.08
CA LEU A 579 -12.57 -39.42 0.78
C LEU A 579 -11.10 -39.79 0.75
N GLY A 580 -10.51 -40.20 1.87
CA GLY A 580 -9.11 -40.60 1.93
C GLY A 580 -8.55 -40.64 3.36
N ASP A 581 -7.33 -41.15 3.46
CA ASP A 581 -6.59 -41.23 4.72
C ASP A 581 -5.51 -40.15 4.78
N PHE A 582 -5.19 -39.71 6.00
CA PHE A 582 -4.05 -38.85 6.26
C PHE A 582 -2.95 -39.65 6.93
N GLN A 583 -1.71 -39.32 6.58
CA GLN A 583 -0.53 -39.89 7.20
C GLN A 583 0.57 -38.84 7.30
N ALA A 584 1.13 -38.68 8.51
CA ALA A 584 2.30 -37.83 8.72
C ALA A 584 3.57 -38.44 8.12
N GLY A 585 4.48 -37.57 7.68
CA GLY A 585 5.82 -37.96 7.26
C GLY A 585 6.73 -38.37 8.40
N ALA A 586 7.96 -38.76 8.05
CA ALA A 586 8.98 -39.25 8.96
C ALA A 586 10.26 -38.40 8.87
N GLY A 587 11.00 -38.33 9.98
CA GLY A 587 12.31 -37.70 10.03
C GLY A 587 13.39 -38.75 9.77
N PHE A 588 14.41 -38.39 8.99
CA PHE A 588 15.54 -39.26 8.68
C PHE A 588 16.84 -38.63 9.19
N PRO A 589 17.84 -39.41 9.63
CA PRO A 589 19.18 -38.89 9.91
C PRO A 589 19.79 -38.24 8.66
N HIS A 590 20.56 -37.16 8.82
CA HIS A 590 21.15 -36.45 7.68
C HIS A 590 22.14 -37.33 6.89
N GLU A 591 22.84 -38.24 7.56
CA GLU A 591 23.81 -39.16 6.97
C GLU A 591 23.16 -40.18 6.01
N GLU A 592 21.86 -40.42 6.17
CA GLU A 592 21.08 -41.35 5.35
C GLU A 592 20.34 -40.65 4.20
N GLN A 593 20.44 -39.33 4.10
CA GLN A 593 19.75 -38.54 3.06
C GLN A 593 20.69 -38.23 1.90
N GLY A 594 20.24 -38.52 0.67
CA GLY A 594 20.86 -37.95 -0.53
C GLY A 594 22.07 -38.71 -1.08
N TRP A 595 22.08 -40.04 -1.00
CA TRP A 595 23.06 -40.91 -1.66
C TRP A 595 22.86 -41.04 -3.19
N GLY A 596 22.31 -40.00 -3.83
CA GLY A 596 22.52 -39.73 -5.26
C GLY A 596 21.87 -40.65 -6.30
N ASP A 597 20.95 -41.54 -5.93
CA ASP A 597 19.87 -42.12 -6.78
C ASP A 597 19.05 -43.18 -6.00
N GLU A 598 18.92 -43.00 -4.68
CA GLU A 598 18.16 -43.92 -3.83
C GLU A 598 16.72 -44.10 -4.32
N GLU A 599 16.17 -45.29 -4.08
CA GLU A 599 14.93 -45.78 -4.69
C GLU A 599 13.71 -44.88 -4.43
N LEU A 600 13.70 -44.17 -3.30
CA LEU A 600 12.60 -43.31 -2.88
C LEU A 600 13.07 -41.84 -2.78
N PRO A 601 12.47 -40.92 -3.55
CA PRO A 601 12.58 -39.50 -3.27
C PRO A 601 12.13 -39.20 -1.84
N PHE A 602 12.84 -38.29 -1.18
CA PHE A 602 12.51 -37.80 0.14
C PHE A 602 12.27 -36.29 0.07
N TYR A 603 10.99 -35.91 0.17
CA TYR A 603 10.59 -34.53 0.03
C TYR A 603 10.54 -33.81 1.37
N LYS A 604 11.27 -32.71 1.45
CA LYS A 604 11.16 -31.73 2.54
C LYS A 604 10.22 -30.59 2.16
N VAL A 605 9.78 -29.83 3.16
CA VAL A 605 8.93 -28.65 2.96
C VAL A 605 9.53 -27.67 1.95
N SER A 606 10.85 -27.47 1.99
CA SER A 606 11.61 -26.62 1.06
C SER A 606 11.43 -27.05 -0.40
N ASP A 607 11.28 -28.34 -0.65
CA ASP A 607 11.25 -28.91 -2.00
C ASP A 607 9.95 -28.56 -2.74
N THR A 608 8.91 -28.12 -2.02
CA THR A 608 7.67 -27.58 -2.60
C THR A 608 7.89 -26.26 -3.35
N ASN A 609 9.06 -25.63 -3.20
CA ASN A 609 9.48 -24.41 -3.88
C ASN A 609 10.40 -24.63 -5.07
N LEU A 610 10.82 -25.87 -5.33
CA LEU A 610 11.65 -26.17 -6.50
C LEU A 610 10.87 -25.91 -7.79
N GLU A 611 11.56 -25.44 -8.81
CA GLU A 611 10.99 -25.28 -10.15
C GLU A 611 10.49 -26.62 -10.67
N GLY A 612 9.35 -26.65 -11.36
CA GLY A 612 8.69 -27.87 -11.81
C GLY A 612 7.86 -28.57 -10.73
N ASN A 613 7.98 -28.14 -9.46
CA ASN A 613 7.16 -28.64 -8.35
C ASN A 613 5.94 -27.76 -8.07
N GLU A 614 5.33 -27.07 -9.03
CA GLU A 614 4.21 -26.15 -8.75
C GLU A 614 2.91 -26.90 -8.42
N THR A 615 2.73 -28.08 -9.01
CA THR A 615 1.57 -28.96 -8.82
C THR A 615 1.99 -30.38 -8.47
N PHE A 616 2.99 -30.90 -9.15
CA PHE A 616 3.46 -32.27 -9.01
C PHE A 616 4.86 -32.28 -8.42
N MET A 617 5.15 -33.12 -7.44
CA MET A 617 6.51 -33.29 -6.92
C MET A 617 7.32 -34.15 -7.89
N VAL A 618 8.16 -33.49 -8.69
CA VAL A 618 9.04 -34.09 -9.70
C VAL A 618 10.50 -34.02 -9.24
N ASN A 619 10.93 -32.83 -8.79
CA ASN A 619 12.31 -32.55 -8.41
C ASN A 619 12.48 -32.68 -6.90
N HIS A 620 13.57 -33.32 -6.46
CA HIS A 620 13.86 -33.54 -5.03
C HIS A 620 15.33 -33.24 -4.76
N ASN A 621 15.61 -32.75 -3.55
CA ASN A 621 16.98 -32.53 -3.09
C ASN A 621 17.53 -33.73 -2.30
N ASN A 622 16.65 -34.62 -1.83
CA ASN A 622 17.01 -35.73 -0.98
C ASN A 622 16.30 -37.00 -1.45
N SER A 623 16.92 -38.14 -1.17
CA SER A 623 16.38 -39.48 -1.43
C SER A 623 16.78 -40.40 -0.27
N ILE A 624 16.06 -41.51 -0.12
CA ILE A 624 16.15 -42.48 0.98
C ILE A 624 16.02 -43.90 0.41
N SER A 625 16.79 -44.85 0.94
CA SER A 625 16.67 -46.27 0.57
C SER A 625 15.42 -46.92 1.18
N ARG A 626 14.85 -47.95 0.55
CA ARG A 626 13.75 -48.72 1.17
C ARG A 626 14.16 -49.39 2.47
N GLU A 627 15.43 -49.78 2.61
CA GLU A 627 15.97 -50.36 3.84
C GLU A 627 15.88 -49.37 5.00
N SER A 628 16.34 -48.13 4.80
CA SER A 628 16.25 -47.06 5.81
C SER A 628 14.80 -46.73 6.15
N ALA A 629 13.92 -46.64 5.15
CA ALA A 629 12.49 -46.43 5.38
C ALA A 629 11.87 -47.56 6.22
N ALA A 630 12.15 -48.82 5.90
CA ALA A 630 11.66 -49.98 6.63
C ALA A 630 12.20 -50.03 8.07
N ARG A 631 13.51 -49.81 8.25
CA ARG A 631 14.18 -49.82 9.56
C ARG A 631 13.62 -48.75 10.50
N LEU A 632 13.28 -47.58 9.97
CA LEU A 632 12.71 -46.47 10.74
C LEU A 632 11.17 -46.53 10.85
N GLY A 633 10.53 -47.52 10.23
CA GLY A 633 9.07 -47.63 10.19
C GLY A 633 8.40 -46.46 9.46
N ALA A 634 9.11 -45.83 8.52
CA ALA A 634 8.60 -44.71 7.74
C ALA A 634 7.54 -45.20 6.74
N PHE A 635 6.46 -44.43 6.62
CA PHE A 635 5.43 -44.71 5.64
C PHE A 635 5.91 -44.30 4.24
N ILE A 636 5.91 -45.25 3.30
CA ILE A 636 6.20 -44.99 1.89
C ILE A 636 4.89 -44.57 1.23
N PHE A 637 4.80 -43.31 0.83
CA PHE A 637 3.59 -42.76 0.23
C PHE A 637 3.49 -43.20 -1.23
N PRO A 638 2.32 -43.67 -1.69
CA PRO A 638 2.12 -44.00 -3.09
C PRO A 638 2.11 -42.73 -3.97
N PRO A 639 2.30 -42.87 -5.30
CA PRO A 639 1.99 -41.80 -6.25
C PRO A 639 0.56 -41.29 -6.08
N GLU A 640 0.30 -40.08 -6.56
CA GLU A 640 -1.00 -39.40 -6.46
C GLU A 640 -1.41 -38.97 -5.04
N THR A 641 -0.56 -39.19 -4.03
CA THR A 641 -0.76 -38.61 -2.70
C THR A 641 -0.65 -37.09 -2.76
N ILE A 642 -1.62 -36.38 -2.17
CA ILE A 642 -1.58 -34.93 -2.04
C ILE A 642 -0.81 -34.56 -0.77
N VAL A 643 0.31 -33.86 -0.90
CA VAL A 643 1.22 -33.53 0.21
C VAL A 643 1.26 -32.03 0.48
N PHE A 644 1.47 -31.69 1.76
CA PHE A 644 1.51 -30.30 2.24
C PHE A 644 2.26 -30.17 3.57
N ALA A 645 2.68 -28.96 3.90
CA ALA A 645 3.29 -28.65 5.19
C ALA A 645 2.23 -28.69 6.30
N LYS A 646 2.51 -29.43 7.38
CA LYS A 646 1.62 -29.55 8.55
C LYS A 646 2.11 -28.78 9.79
N VAL A 647 3.34 -28.26 9.78
CA VAL A 647 3.94 -27.51 10.89
C VAL A 647 4.73 -26.30 10.35
N GLY A 648 4.73 -25.20 11.10
CA GLY A 648 5.56 -24.02 10.86
C GLY A 648 4.95 -23.00 9.90
N ALA A 649 5.65 -21.88 9.69
CA ALA A 649 5.16 -20.77 8.86
C ALA A 649 4.82 -21.21 7.41
N ALA A 650 5.48 -22.26 6.91
CA ALA A 650 5.18 -22.84 5.60
C ALA A 650 3.75 -23.38 5.46
N LEU A 651 3.11 -23.78 6.57
CA LEU A 651 1.70 -24.18 6.60
C LEU A 651 0.77 -23.04 6.15
N LEU A 652 1.09 -21.81 6.56
CA LEU A 652 0.29 -20.61 6.24
C LEU A 652 0.34 -20.25 4.75
N LEU A 653 1.33 -20.77 4.01
CA LEU A 653 1.45 -20.60 2.56
C LEU A 653 0.42 -21.46 1.78
N ASN A 654 -0.30 -22.37 2.46
CA ASN A 654 -1.36 -23.19 1.89
C ASN A 654 -0.99 -23.96 0.60
N LYS A 655 0.29 -24.30 0.44
CA LYS A 655 0.77 -25.04 -0.74
C LYS A 655 0.34 -26.51 -0.65
N ARG A 656 -0.21 -27.02 -1.76
CA ARG A 656 -0.49 -28.45 -2.02
C ARG A 656 0.28 -28.93 -3.23
N ARG A 657 0.75 -30.18 -3.18
CA ARG A 657 1.46 -30.85 -4.26
C ARG A 657 0.99 -32.28 -4.40
N ILE A 658 1.22 -32.90 -5.55
CA ILE A 658 0.84 -34.28 -5.83
C ILE A 658 2.11 -35.09 -6.08
N LEU A 659 2.30 -36.21 -5.37
CA LEU A 659 3.43 -37.10 -5.62
C LEU A 659 3.30 -37.77 -7.00
N THR A 660 4.41 -37.88 -7.73
CA THR A 660 4.45 -38.51 -9.06
C THR A 660 4.89 -39.98 -9.04
N ARG A 661 5.52 -40.42 -7.95
CA ARG A 661 6.03 -41.77 -7.72
C ARG A 661 5.99 -42.08 -6.22
N GLU A 662 6.32 -43.31 -5.85
CA GLU A 662 6.46 -43.67 -4.44
C GLU A 662 7.56 -42.83 -3.78
N SER A 663 7.31 -42.30 -2.59
CA SER A 663 8.24 -41.37 -1.93
C SER A 663 8.05 -41.33 -0.42
N CYS A 664 9.08 -40.89 0.29
CA CYS A 664 8.99 -40.49 1.69
C CYS A 664 8.80 -38.96 1.76
N ILE A 665 8.15 -38.47 2.82
CA ILE A 665 8.04 -37.03 3.09
C ILE A 665 8.49 -36.73 4.52
N ASP A 666 8.98 -35.52 4.71
CA ASP A 666 9.53 -35.03 5.98
C ASP A 666 8.50 -35.03 7.12
N ASN A 667 8.98 -35.12 8.37
CA ASN A 667 8.13 -35.12 9.56
C ASN A 667 7.33 -33.82 9.75
N ASN A 668 7.67 -32.72 9.06
CA ASN A 668 6.88 -31.49 9.03
C ASN A 668 5.83 -31.46 7.91
N MET A 669 5.71 -32.55 7.14
CA MET A 669 4.73 -32.72 6.07
C MET A 669 3.67 -33.77 6.43
N MET A 670 2.57 -33.72 5.69
CA MET A 670 1.48 -34.68 5.75
C MET A 670 1.02 -35.02 4.33
N GLY A 671 0.67 -36.28 4.12
CA GLY A 671 0.08 -36.78 2.88
C GLY A 671 -1.40 -37.12 3.07
N PHE A 672 -2.21 -36.81 2.06
CA PHE A 672 -3.59 -37.23 1.91
C PHE A 672 -3.68 -38.23 0.75
N MET A 673 -4.05 -39.47 1.09
CA MET A 673 -4.20 -40.58 0.14
C MET A 673 -5.69 -40.75 -0.16
N ARG A 674 -6.11 -40.26 -1.33
CA ARG A 674 -7.52 -40.26 -1.76
C ARG A 674 -8.10 -41.67 -1.90
N LYS A 675 -9.40 -41.79 -1.71
CA LYS A 675 -10.22 -42.99 -1.92
C LYS A 675 -11.54 -42.60 -2.58
N GLY A 676 -11.85 -43.18 -3.74
CA GLY A 676 -13.17 -43.05 -4.36
C GLY A 676 -13.53 -41.64 -4.86
N CYS A 677 -12.56 -40.77 -5.11
CA CYS A 677 -12.78 -39.44 -5.73
C CYS A 677 -11.69 -39.10 -6.76
N ASP A 678 -11.99 -38.17 -7.67
CA ASP A 678 -11.04 -37.69 -8.69
C ASP A 678 -9.85 -36.96 -8.03
N LEU A 679 -8.63 -37.28 -8.50
CA LEU A 679 -7.38 -36.76 -7.96
C LEU A 679 -7.30 -35.23 -8.03
N LYS A 680 -7.61 -34.68 -9.19
CA LYS A 680 -7.46 -33.26 -9.46
C LYS A 680 -8.53 -32.45 -8.75
N TRP A 681 -9.75 -32.96 -8.71
CA TRP A 681 -10.81 -32.38 -7.89
C TRP A 681 -10.42 -32.36 -6.40
N ALA A 682 -9.93 -33.48 -5.85
CA ALA A 682 -9.47 -33.54 -4.46
C ALA A 682 -8.32 -32.54 -4.19
N TYR A 683 -7.37 -32.44 -5.13
CA TYR A 683 -6.30 -31.45 -5.07
C TYR A 683 -6.84 -30.01 -5.02
N TYR A 684 -7.77 -29.65 -5.91
CA TYR A 684 -8.35 -28.32 -5.96
C TYR A 684 -9.18 -28.01 -4.72
N TRP A 685 -9.96 -28.97 -4.24
CA TRP A 685 -10.71 -28.81 -2.99
C TRP A 685 -9.76 -28.56 -1.81
N MET A 686 -8.66 -29.32 -1.70
CA MET A 686 -7.64 -29.09 -0.66
C MET A 686 -6.88 -27.77 -0.80
N CYS A 687 -6.80 -27.20 -2.01
CA CYS A 687 -6.26 -25.86 -2.24
C CYS A 687 -7.22 -24.75 -1.78
N GLY A 688 -8.53 -25.04 -1.75
CA GLY A 688 -9.55 -24.12 -1.23
C GLY A 688 -9.60 -24.07 0.31
N LEU A 689 -8.93 -25.00 1.00
CA LEU A 689 -8.83 -24.99 2.46
C LEU A 689 -7.74 -24.04 2.95
N ASP A 690 -8.09 -23.19 3.91
CA ASP A 690 -7.13 -22.42 4.68
C ASP A 690 -6.68 -23.20 5.92
N LEU A 691 -5.49 -23.81 5.86
CA LEU A 691 -4.91 -24.50 7.00
C LEU A 691 -4.50 -23.56 8.12
N GLY A 692 -4.24 -22.28 7.84
CA GLY A 692 -3.91 -21.29 8.86
C GLY A 692 -5.09 -21.07 9.81
N ALA A 693 -6.31 -20.97 9.26
CA ALA A 693 -7.54 -20.89 10.04
C ALA A 693 -7.83 -22.18 10.84
N LEU A 694 -7.32 -23.33 10.40
CA LEU A 694 -7.47 -24.63 11.07
C LEU A 694 -6.33 -24.95 12.05
N ALA A 695 -5.23 -24.20 12.00
CA ALA A 695 -4.04 -24.50 12.77
C ALA A 695 -4.28 -24.30 14.26
N ASN A 696 -3.67 -25.15 15.09
CA ASN A 696 -3.69 -24.96 16.53
C ASN A 696 -2.91 -23.69 16.89
N PRO A 697 -3.48 -22.82 17.74
CA PRO A 697 -2.81 -21.62 18.20
C PRO A 697 -1.59 -22.00 19.05
N GLY A 698 -0.42 -21.46 18.68
CA GLY A 698 0.84 -21.72 19.37
C GLY A 698 2.00 -20.95 18.73
N ALA A 699 3.18 -21.00 19.35
CA ALA A 699 4.38 -20.35 18.83
C ALA A 699 4.78 -20.87 17.43
N VAL A 700 4.44 -22.14 17.14
CA VAL A 700 4.61 -22.75 15.81
C VAL A 700 3.25 -23.31 15.38
N PRO A 701 2.61 -22.77 14.32
CA PRO A 701 1.30 -23.24 13.88
C PRO A 701 1.40 -24.68 13.36
N SER A 702 0.40 -25.50 13.69
CA SER A 702 0.36 -26.89 13.24
C SER A 702 -1.07 -27.42 13.07
N VAL A 703 -1.24 -28.33 12.13
CA VAL A 703 -2.49 -29.10 11.94
C VAL A 703 -2.23 -30.58 12.19
N ASN A 704 -3.21 -31.26 12.79
CA ASN A 704 -3.16 -32.69 13.02
C ASN A 704 -4.20 -33.45 12.18
N GLU A 705 -4.04 -34.77 12.06
CA GLU A 705 -4.90 -35.61 11.24
C GLU A 705 -6.36 -35.60 11.72
N GLY A 706 -6.58 -35.52 13.04
CA GLY A 706 -7.92 -35.51 13.62
C GLY A 706 -8.75 -34.32 13.15
N GLN A 707 -8.13 -33.14 13.11
CA GLN A 707 -8.74 -31.90 12.61
C GLN A 707 -9.11 -32.02 11.13
N LEU A 708 -8.24 -32.61 10.31
CA LEU A 708 -8.47 -32.73 8.87
C LEU A 708 -9.55 -33.78 8.57
N ARG A 709 -9.55 -34.91 9.28
CA ARG A 709 -10.49 -36.02 9.08
C ARG A 709 -11.96 -35.63 9.26
N SER A 710 -12.25 -34.65 10.12
CA SER A 710 -13.61 -34.20 10.42
C SER A 710 -14.13 -33.09 9.50
N ILE A 711 -13.30 -32.53 8.61
CA ILE A 711 -13.71 -31.42 7.75
C ILE A 711 -14.87 -31.87 6.85
N PRO A 712 -16.00 -31.14 6.84
CA PRO A 712 -17.10 -31.42 5.93
C PRO A 712 -16.73 -31.04 4.50
N VAL A 713 -17.04 -31.93 3.56
CA VAL A 713 -16.71 -31.81 2.14
C VAL A 713 -17.99 -31.95 1.33
N PRO A 714 -18.33 -30.95 0.49
CA PRO A 714 -19.38 -31.13 -0.50
C PRO A 714 -18.83 -31.94 -1.68
N VAL A 715 -19.44 -33.09 -1.96
CA VAL A 715 -18.93 -34.06 -2.94
C VAL A 715 -19.87 -34.13 -4.14
N PRO A 716 -19.42 -33.70 -5.34
CA PRO A 716 -20.16 -33.88 -6.58
C PRO A 716 -20.14 -35.34 -7.04
N PRO A 717 -21.04 -35.74 -7.96
CA PRO A 717 -20.89 -36.94 -8.78
C PRO A 717 -19.54 -36.99 -9.52
N GLU A 718 -19.00 -38.19 -9.77
CA GLU A 718 -17.64 -38.37 -10.33
C GLU A 718 -17.44 -37.69 -11.70
N ASN A 719 -18.46 -37.68 -12.55
CA ASN A 719 -18.43 -36.95 -13.82
C ASN A 719 -18.31 -35.42 -13.61
N GLU A 720 -18.98 -34.86 -12.61
CA GLU A 720 -18.85 -33.44 -12.23
C GLU A 720 -17.50 -33.14 -11.60
N GLN A 721 -16.94 -34.04 -10.77
CA GLN A 721 -15.59 -33.87 -10.23
C GLN A 721 -14.57 -33.72 -11.36
N ARG A 722 -14.60 -34.61 -12.36
CA ARG A 722 -13.74 -34.53 -13.56
C ARG A 722 -13.98 -33.24 -14.35
N ALA A 723 -15.22 -32.80 -14.50
CA ALA A 723 -15.55 -31.57 -15.21
C ALA A 723 -15.02 -30.32 -14.48
N ILE A 724 -15.18 -30.25 -13.16
CA ILE A 724 -14.64 -29.20 -12.29
C ILE A 724 -13.12 -29.17 -12.38
N ALA A 725 -12.46 -30.33 -12.25
CA ALA A 725 -11.01 -30.45 -12.36
C ALA A 725 -10.49 -29.94 -13.70
N ALA A 726 -11.08 -30.38 -14.82
CA ALA A 726 -10.69 -29.95 -16.16
C ALA A 726 -10.94 -28.46 -16.39
N PHE A 727 -12.04 -27.92 -15.84
CA PHE A 727 -12.33 -26.49 -15.87
C PHE A 727 -11.25 -25.69 -15.12
N LEU A 728 -10.93 -26.10 -13.89
CA LEU A 728 -9.96 -25.43 -13.04
C LEU A 728 -8.53 -25.51 -13.60
N ASP A 729 -8.12 -26.65 -14.15
CA ASP A 729 -6.82 -26.80 -14.82
C ASP A 729 -6.69 -25.79 -15.98
N ARG A 730 -7.72 -25.66 -16.82
CA ARG A 730 -7.73 -24.72 -17.94
C ARG A 730 -7.70 -23.26 -17.47
N GLU A 731 -8.55 -22.88 -16.52
CA GLU A 731 -8.61 -21.49 -16.06
C GLU A 731 -7.36 -21.09 -15.27
N ARG A 732 -6.81 -22.01 -14.47
CA ARG A 732 -5.52 -21.83 -13.81
C ARG A 732 -4.40 -21.62 -14.83
N ALA A 733 -4.30 -22.46 -15.85
CA ALA A 733 -3.27 -22.33 -16.88
C ALA A 733 -3.34 -20.96 -17.59
N LYS A 734 -4.56 -20.47 -17.87
CA LYS A 734 -4.75 -19.11 -18.42
C LYS A 734 -4.26 -18.03 -17.47
N ILE A 735 -4.62 -18.10 -16.19
CA ILE A 735 -4.21 -17.12 -15.19
C ILE A 735 -2.70 -17.13 -14.98
N ASP A 736 -2.09 -18.32 -14.84
CA ASP A 736 -0.65 -18.48 -14.64
C ASP A 736 0.14 -17.93 -15.85
N ALA A 737 -0.35 -18.16 -17.09
CA ALA A 737 0.23 -17.58 -18.30
C ALA A 737 0.10 -16.04 -18.37
N LEU A 738 -1.02 -15.47 -17.89
CA LEU A 738 -1.19 -14.02 -17.80
C LEU A 738 -0.24 -13.42 -16.76
N ILE A 739 -0.11 -14.03 -15.59
CA ILE A 739 0.82 -13.58 -14.54
C ILE A 739 2.25 -13.58 -15.07
N ALA A 740 2.68 -14.63 -15.78
CA ALA A 740 4.01 -14.71 -16.38
C ALA A 740 4.28 -13.54 -17.36
N LYS A 741 3.34 -13.26 -18.26
CA LYS A 741 3.44 -12.13 -19.20
C LYS A 741 3.49 -10.76 -18.51
N VAL A 742 2.73 -10.60 -17.43
CA VAL A 742 2.71 -9.34 -16.67
C VAL A 742 4.04 -9.15 -15.92
N ARG A 743 4.61 -10.22 -15.34
CA ARG A 743 5.94 -10.19 -14.71
C ARG A 743 7.03 -9.80 -15.70
N GLU A 744 7.04 -10.41 -16.89
CA GLU A 744 7.97 -10.04 -17.95
C GLU A 744 7.84 -8.56 -18.34
N ALA A 745 6.61 -8.04 -18.43
CA ALA A 745 6.37 -6.63 -18.72
C ALA A 745 6.86 -5.69 -17.59
N ILE A 746 6.80 -6.10 -16.32
CA ILE A 746 7.34 -5.35 -15.19
C ILE A 746 8.87 -5.26 -15.30
N GLU A 747 9.54 -6.38 -15.57
CA GLU A 747 11.01 -6.38 -15.70
C GLU A 747 11.47 -5.48 -16.85
N ARG A 748 10.81 -5.55 -18.02
CA ARG A 748 11.07 -4.65 -19.15
C ARG A 748 10.85 -3.16 -18.79
N LEU A 749 9.89 -2.85 -17.92
CA LEU A 749 9.66 -1.47 -17.46
C LEU A 749 10.79 -0.99 -16.53
N LYS A 750 11.26 -1.85 -15.61
CA LYS A 750 12.38 -1.55 -14.71
C LYS A 750 13.69 -1.34 -15.48
N GLU A 751 13.95 -2.16 -16.49
CA GLU A 751 15.07 -1.99 -17.41
C GLU A 751 14.95 -0.68 -18.20
N TYR A 752 13.77 -0.39 -18.76
CA TYR A 752 13.54 0.87 -19.47
C TYR A 752 13.76 2.09 -18.56
N ARG A 753 13.29 2.04 -17.30
CA ARG A 753 13.53 3.09 -16.31
C ARG A 753 15.01 3.34 -16.08
N THR A 754 15.78 2.27 -15.90
CA THR A 754 17.24 2.34 -15.75
C THR A 754 17.89 2.97 -16.97
N ALA A 755 17.56 2.48 -18.17
CA ALA A 755 18.14 2.97 -19.41
C ALA A 755 17.78 4.44 -19.67
N LEU A 756 16.56 4.87 -19.31
CA LEU A 756 16.11 6.25 -19.45
C LEU A 756 16.87 7.21 -18.53
N ILE A 757 17.06 6.82 -17.26
CA ILE A 757 17.87 7.60 -16.32
C ILE A 757 19.28 7.75 -16.87
N SER A 758 19.92 6.64 -17.23
CA SER A 758 21.29 6.63 -17.76
C SER A 758 21.43 7.51 -18.99
N ALA A 759 20.54 7.35 -19.98
CA ALA A 759 20.55 8.13 -21.21
C ALA A 759 20.41 9.64 -20.97
N ALA A 760 19.57 10.04 -20.00
CA ALA A 760 19.35 11.45 -19.69
C ALA A 760 20.56 12.06 -18.94
N VAL A 761 21.08 11.39 -17.92
CA VAL A 761 22.19 11.93 -17.10
C VAL A 761 23.55 11.84 -17.79
N THR A 762 23.68 11.05 -18.86
CA THR A 762 24.89 10.95 -19.70
C THR A 762 24.79 11.72 -21.02
N GLY A 763 23.67 12.42 -21.27
CA GLY A 763 23.49 13.28 -22.43
C GLY A 763 23.28 12.53 -23.75
N LYS A 764 22.86 11.26 -23.70
CA LYS A 764 22.48 10.49 -24.89
C LYS A 764 21.15 10.96 -25.48
N ILE A 765 20.31 11.58 -24.66
CA ILE A 765 19.06 12.21 -25.06
C ILE A 765 19.03 13.67 -24.62
N ASP A 766 18.55 14.55 -25.49
CA ASP A 766 18.28 15.95 -25.20
C ASP A 766 16.83 16.09 -24.74
N VAL A 767 16.64 16.60 -23.53
CA VAL A 767 15.34 16.70 -22.84
C VAL A 767 14.92 18.15 -22.60
N ARG A 768 15.65 19.12 -23.17
CA ARG A 768 15.39 20.55 -23.00
C ARG A 768 14.13 21.01 -23.73
N GLU A 769 13.77 20.31 -24.80
CA GLU A 769 12.53 20.54 -25.54
C GLU A 769 11.53 19.41 -25.25
N PRO A 770 10.22 19.71 -25.11
CA PRO A 770 9.22 18.66 -24.99
C PRO A 770 9.22 17.80 -26.26
N VAL A 771 9.11 16.49 -26.08
CA VAL A 771 8.88 15.55 -27.20
C VAL A 771 7.58 15.98 -27.86
N SER A 772 7.60 16.35 -29.15
CA SER A 772 6.37 16.52 -29.91
C SER A 772 5.63 15.18 -29.89
N ALA A 773 4.41 15.21 -29.34
CA ALA A 773 3.57 14.04 -29.13
C ALA A 773 3.24 13.31 -30.44
#